data_AF-A0A2V0NPX5-F1
#
_entry.id   AF-A0A2V0NPX5-F1
#
_cell.length_a   1.000
_cell.length_b   1.000
_cell.length_c   1.000
_cell.angle_alpha   90.00
_cell.angle_beta   90.00
_cell.angle_gamma   90.00
#
_symmetry.space_group_name_H-M   'P 1'
#
loop_
_entity.id
_entity.type
_entity.pdbx_description
1 polymer ?
#
loop_
_entity_poly.entity_id
_entity_poly.type
_entity_poly.pdbx_seq_one_letter_code
_entity_poly.pdbx_strand_id
1 'polypeptide(L)'
;MASTSAAGAAASSGLVDATTQVSRFHAETLTQVTNGLDLPGVQLAVDFKALLEDAHIQLRPGSRYGLIGRNGVGKSTLLRVMGERTLIGMPSNLRVCYVAQEASGSTERTVLEEVLAVDPQGAALDRQIADLEAALDSGDAATIAAAVAAANAGRAAAEADAAEAIAYKRSGLRGLRARQAAIETQAKARAAAATAAAAAARAARGGGGSASDDGSGGGSDGDSSEAGDEASEQLPPPTLEEAEEAAHELLNELYEAQAEADPDEARARAASILAGLGFDAARQAGPTAALSGGWRMRLALAAALFARPDLLLLDEPTNHLDLEAALWLGAHLSGPACEGLTLVVVSHDRAFLDAVAQDTIVFKDKQLRYWTGNYTAFVAARAAAHAAKATKIAALEKKKKHIEDSIQEQNRKARQAGDDKQLKQAASRRKKLEERFGSDKTENGRRFKLSKHGYFGMSKRPPVVMEQLEKPVEFRLPEPEPIRYSGPLLQLRSVSFRYPGAPSAALRAVTLDVPMGARLALLGPNGAGKSTLLRLIAGTARPTPAGDDDDGGGAGGGGGAARAVGAQGPSKRAAAAARGLAITAAAVPTAKAAAAAVGGAGSVERHANLEIGLFGQHTVEELDLESNALERATAIVPSLREQDARDFLGSFGLGGRLATQPLRTLSGGQRSRAALCFVLLRRPHVLCLDEPTNHLDLDATEGLARALRAYPGAVVLASHDVRFVDEVLGTGDDPVTGGVTGGVTPEIYVVGGGGAKKWTKGGAAEYAATRLEKMQRAAAAGGGGSGGGGARRGG
;
A
#
# COMPACT_ATOMS: atom_id res chain seq x y z
N MET A 1 7.22 7.39 24.95
CA MET A 1 6.37 6.19 24.89
C MET A 1 5.01 6.57 24.36
N ALA A 2 4.68 6.15 23.14
CA ALA A 2 3.34 6.05 22.58
C ALA A 2 3.50 5.42 21.19
N SER A 3 3.56 4.08 21.13
CA SER A 3 3.21 3.40 19.89
C SER A 3 1.68 3.40 19.83
N THR A 4 1.09 4.25 19.01
CA THR A 4 -0.29 4.06 18.56
C THR A 4 -0.31 2.87 17.61
N SER A 5 -0.12 1.67 18.18
CA SER A 5 -0.52 0.44 17.51
C SER A 5 -2.05 0.43 17.53
N ALA A 6 -2.67 0.56 16.37
CA ALA A 6 -4.07 0.21 16.20
C ALA A 6 -4.27 -1.22 16.72
N ALA A 7 -4.87 -1.34 17.91
CA ALA A 7 -5.12 -2.61 18.55
C ALA A 7 -6.27 -3.32 17.82
N GLY A 8 -6.00 -4.56 17.37
CA GLY A 8 -7.04 -5.51 16.96
C GLY A 8 -7.04 -5.93 15.49
N ALA A 9 -6.03 -6.69 15.07
CA ALA A 9 -6.12 -7.57 13.91
C ALA A 9 -5.40 -8.89 14.19
N ALA A 10 -6.06 -9.78 14.92
CA ALA A 10 -5.69 -11.19 15.01
C ALA A 10 -6.05 -11.88 13.69
N ALA A 11 -5.19 -11.77 12.67
CA ALA A 11 -5.24 -12.56 11.46
C ALA A 11 -3.89 -13.28 11.28
N SER A 12 -3.88 -14.56 11.66
CA SER A 12 -2.88 -15.60 11.37
C SER A 12 -1.45 -15.10 11.06
N SER A 13 -0.73 -14.57 12.04
CA SER A 13 0.69 -14.26 11.86
C SER A 13 1.52 -15.49 12.23
N GLY A 14 2.13 -16.12 11.22
CA GLY A 14 3.26 -17.01 11.42
C GLY A 14 4.36 -16.34 12.27
N LEU A 15 5.23 -17.14 12.86
CA LEU A 15 6.32 -16.62 13.70
C LEU A 15 7.28 -15.84 12.79
N VAL A 16 7.34 -14.51 12.97
CA VAL A 16 8.26 -13.63 12.25
C VAL A 16 9.54 -13.50 13.06
N ASP A 17 10.67 -13.88 12.47
CA ASP A 17 12.00 -13.69 13.04
C ASP A 17 12.74 -12.63 12.21
N ALA A 18 13.15 -11.55 12.86
CA ALA A 18 13.79 -10.41 12.24
C ALA A 18 15.01 -9.98 13.06
N THR A 19 16.21 -10.20 12.51
CA THR A 19 17.47 -9.92 13.20
C THR A 19 18.39 -9.07 12.32
N THR A 20 19.33 -8.38 12.95
CA THR A 20 20.37 -7.60 12.26
C THR A 20 21.75 -7.99 12.79
N GLN A 21 22.81 -7.73 12.03
CA GLN A 21 24.18 -7.99 12.49
C GLN A 21 24.65 -7.04 13.60
N VAL A 22 23.83 -6.07 13.99
CA VAL A 22 24.14 -5.16 15.10
C VAL A 22 23.94 -5.93 16.42
N SER A 23 25.02 -6.08 17.19
CA SER A 23 25.05 -6.85 18.44
C SER A 23 23.94 -6.44 19.42
N ARG A 24 23.35 -7.43 20.10
CA ARG A 24 22.36 -7.28 21.18
C ARG A 24 22.87 -6.41 22.35
N PHE A 25 24.20 -6.32 22.50
CA PHE A 25 24.89 -5.52 23.50
C PHE A 25 25.17 -4.08 23.05
N HIS A 26 24.72 -3.68 21.85
CA HIS A 26 24.72 -2.29 21.36
C HIS A 26 23.30 -1.71 21.30
N ALA A 27 22.38 -2.20 22.13
CA ALA A 27 21.06 -1.60 22.30
C ALA A 27 21.14 -0.15 22.85
N GLU A 28 22.27 0.25 23.45
CA GLU A 28 22.43 1.55 24.10
C GLU A 28 23.18 2.62 23.29
N THR A 29 23.69 2.37 22.09
CA THR A 29 24.56 3.40 21.46
C THR A 29 24.66 3.31 19.95
N LEU A 30 23.57 3.60 19.24
CA LEU A 30 23.62 4.20 17.90
C LEU A 30 22.31 4.99 17.68
N THR A 31 22.09 6.03 18.48
CA THR A 31 21.25 7.15 18.05
C THR A 31 21.95 7.78 16.83
N GLN A 32 21.61 7.29 15.64
CA GLN A 32 22.03 7.95 14.40
C GLN A 32 21.43 9.37 14.46
N VAL A 33 22.31 10.38 14.49
CA VAL A 33 21.88 11.79 14.65
C VAL A 33 21.28 12.37 13.38
N THR A 34 21.42 11.65 12.28
CA THR A 34 20.62 11.84 11.08
C THR A 34 19.31 11.10 11.21
N ASN A 35 18.21 11.69 10.73
CA ASN A 35 16.91 11.01 10.56
C ASN A 35 16.94 9.94 9.44
N GLY A 36 18.12 9.39 9.14
CA GLY A 36 18.34 8.35 8.15
C GLY A 36 18.32 6.99 8.82
N LEU A 37 18.11 5.95 8.03
CA LEU A 37 18.11 4.56 8.50
C LEU A 37 19.20 3.79 7.78
N ASP A 38 20.23 3.38 8.49
CA ASP A 38 21.31 2.54 7.95
C ASP A 38 21.49 1.28 8.80
N LEU A 39 20.98 0.14 8.31
CA LEU A 39 20.98 -1.16 9.00
C LEU A 39 21.63 -2.23 8.12
N PRO A 40 22.89 -2.62 8.40
CA PRO A 40 23.57 -3.68 7.68
C PRO A 40 23.16 -5.09 8.18
N GLY A 41 23.23 -6.07 7.29
CA GLY A 41 23.12 -7.49 7.62
C GLY A 41 21.76 -7.90 8.19
N VAL A 42 20.69 -7.32 7.66
CA VAL A 42 19.31 -7.62 8.03
C VAL A 42 18.92 -9.02 7.53
N GLN A 43 18.37 -9.82 8.43
CA GLN A 43 17.79 -11.12 8.17
C GLN A 43 16.31 -11.09 8.54
N LEU A 44 15.45 -11.61 7.66
CA LEU A 44 14.01 -11.66 7.88
C LEU A 44 13.50 -13.03 7.45
N ALA A 45 12.78 -13.72 8.31
CA ALA A 45 12.15 -15.00 8.02
C ALA A 45 10.72 -15.05 8.59
N VAL A 46 9.83 -15.77 7.90
CA VAL A 46 8.47 -16.07 8.37
C VAL A 46 8.26 -17.57 8.28
N ASP A 47 7.88 -18.21 9.39
CA ASP A 47 7.66 -19.67 9.46
C ASP A 47 8.80 -20.47 8.80
N PHE A 48 10.05 -20.12 9.15
CA PHE A 48 11.30 -20.71 8.63
C PHE A 48 11.62 -20.43 7.15
N LYS A 49 10.78 -19.67 6.44
CA LYS A 49 11.07 -19.21 5.09
C LYS A 49 11.81 -17.88 5.14
N ALA A 50 13.11 -17.90 4.80
CA ALA A 50 13.91 -16.69 4.65
C ALA A 50 13.37 -15.79 3.53
N LEU A 51 13.03 -14.55 3.90
CA LEU A 51 12.60 -13.46 3.03
C LEU A 51 13.76 -12.50 2.71
N LEU A 52 14.62 -12.19 3.70
CA LEU A 52 15.87 -11.45 3.53
C LEU A 52 17.03 -12.21 4.14
N GLU A 53 18.17 -12.23 3.43
CA GLU A 53 19.41 -12.86 3.88
C GLU A 53 20.55 -11.85 3.74
N ASP A 54 21.09 -11.35 4.86
CA ASP A 54 22.22 -10.41 4.87
C ASP A 54 21.98 -9.15 4.01
N ALA A 55 20.76 -8.60 4.09
CA ALA A 55 20.36 -7.43 3.31
C ALA A 55 20.75 -6.12 3.99
N HIS A 56 21.01 -5.08 3.21
CA HIS A 56 21.35 -3.74 3.71
C HIS A 56 20.17 -2.79 3.55
N ILE A 57 19.61 -2.28 4.65
CA ILE A 57 18.57 -1.25 4.62
C ILE A 57 19.24 0.12 4.72
N GLN A 58 19.09 0.96 3.69
CA GLN A 58 19.67 2.30 3.61
C GLN A 58 18.63 3.31 3.13
N LEU A 59 18.10 4.11 4.05
CA LEU A 59 17.16 5.20 3.75
C LEU A 59 17.79 6.54 4.11
N ARG A 60 17.87 7.43 3.12
CA ARG A 60 18.34 8.80 3.29
C ARG A 60 17.22 9.68 3.85
N PRO A 61 17.51 10.58 4.80
CA PRO A 61 16.52 11.52 5.31
C PRO A 61 15.85 12.32 4.18
N GLY A 62 14.53 12.46 4.22
CA GLY A 62 13.77 13.27 3.27
C GLY A 62 13.69 12.70 1.84
N SER A 63 14.19 11.48 1.62
CA SER A 63 14.12 10.81 0.31
C SER A 63 12.86 9.95 0.19
N ARG A 64 12.32 9.86 -1.02
CA ARG A 64 11.11 9.08 -1.32
C ARG A 64 11.46 7.86 -2.17
N TYR A 65 11.16 6.69 -1.64
CA TYR A 65 11.52 5.40 -2.21
C TYR A 65 10.30 4.62 -2.67
N GLY A 66 10.34 4.10 -3.90
CA GLY A 66 9.39 3.10 -4.39
C GLY A 66 9.95 1.70 -4.18
N LEU A 67 9.32 0.89 -3.31
CA LEU A 67 9.71 -0.50 -3.08
C LEU A 67 8.96 -1.44 -4.03
N ILE A 68 9.71 -2.04 -4.96
CA ILE A 68 9.16 -2.95 -5.97
C ILE A 68 9.72 -4.37 -5.81
N GLY A 69 8.93 -5.35 -6.21
CA GLY A 69 9.27 -6.77 -6.16
C GLY A 69 8.05 -7.64 -6.45
N ARG A 70 8.27 -8.92 -6.74
CA ARG A 70 7.20 -9.87 -7.05
C ARG A 70 6.27 -10.10 -5.86
N ASN A 71 5.08 -10.63 -6.11
CA ASN A 71 4.16 -10.95 -5.01
C ASN A 71 4.67 -12.13 -4.19
N GLY A 72 4.64 -11.98 -2.86
CA GLY A 72 5.12 -12.99 -1.91
C GLY A 72 6.63 -12.99 -1.62
N VAL A 73 7.40 -11.97 -2.05
CA VAL A 73 8.82 -11.82 -1.68
C VAL A 73 9.02 -11.30 -0.25
N GLY A 74 8.02 -10.66 0.35
CA GLY A 74 8.08 -10.14 1.71
C GLY A 74 7.98 -8.62 1.87
N LYS A 75 7.55 -7.87 0.84
CA LYS A 75 7.44 -6.39 0.87
C LYS A 75 6.63 -5.90 2.08
N SER A 76 5.39 -6.37 2.22
CA SER A 76 4.49 -6.03 3.32
C SER A 76 5.04 -6.47 4.68
N THR A 77 5.68 -7.64 4.75
CA THR A 77 6.33 -8.13 5.98
C THR A 77 7.48 -7.22 6.40
N LEU A 78 8.32 -6.78 5.47
CA LEU A 78 9.41 -5.84 5.75
C LEU A 78 8.88 -4.51 6.30
N LEU A 79 7.89 -3.92 5.62
CA LEU A 79 7.28 -2.67 6.07
C LEU A 79 6.63 -2.83 7.45
N ARG A 80 5.94 -3.94 7.69
CA ARG A 80 5.31 -4.24 8.98
C ARG A 80 6.34 -4.32 10.11
N VAL A 81 7.42 -5.08 9.94
CA VAL A 81 8.47 -5.24 10.96
C VAL A 81 9.18 -3.91 11.24
N MET A 82 9.38 -3.08 10.21
CA MET A 82 9.92 -1.72 10.39
C MET A 82 8.93 -0.79 11.10
N GLY A 83 7.64 -0.86 10.75
CA GLY A 83 6.58 -0.05 11.33
C GLY A 83 6.27 -0.36 12.79
N GLU A 84 6.19 -1.65 13.11
CA GLU A 84 6.00 -2.16 14.48
C GLU A 84 7.28 -2.05 15.33
N ARG A 85 8.41 -1.62 14.73
CA ARG A 85 9.73 -1.53 15.35
C ARG A 85 10.20 -2.86 15.97
N THR A 86 9.81 -3.98 15.39
CA THR A 86 10.26 -5.31 15.80
C THR A 86 11.64 -5.66 15.25
N LEU A 87 12.13 -4.89 14.26
CA LEU A 87 13.49 -5.03 13.73
C LEU A 87 14.53 -4.50 14.74
N ILE A 88 15.47 -5.36 15.13
CA ILE A 88 16.58 -4.99 16.03
C ILE A 88 17.47 -3.94 15.37
N GLY A 89 17.79 -2.87 16.09
CA GLY A 89 18.65 -1.77 15.61
C GLY A 89 17.90 -0.56 15.05
N MET A 90 16.56 -0.56 15.07
CA MET A 90 15.77 0.62 14.70
C MET A 90 16.06 1.80 15.65
N PRO A 91 16.25 3.03 15.14
CA PRO A 91 16.49 4.20 15.98
C PRO A 91 15.25 4.54 16.81
N SER A 92 15.43 4.80 18.11
CA SER A 92 14.34 5.16 19.03
C SER A 92 13.78 6.57 18.79
N ASN A 93 14.58 7.45 18.18
CA ASN A 93 14.24 8.85 17.90
C ASN A 93 13.40 9.05 16.62
N LEU A 94 13.30 8.07 15.73
CA LEU A 94 12.51 8.20 14.50
C LEU A 94 11.03 7.98 14.78
N ARG A 95 10.16 8.94 14.47
CA ARG A 95 8.70 8.71 14.44
C ARG A 95 8.34 7.96 13.17
N VAL A 96 8.01 6.67 13.33
CA VAL A 96 7.66 5.77 12.24
C VAL A 96 6.14 5.59 12.21
N CYS A 97 5.51 5.88 11.08
CA CYS A 97 4.11 5.53 10.84
C CYS A 97 4.04 4.48 9.74
N TYR A 98 3.29 3.41 10.00
CA TYR A 98 3.01 2.36 9.03
C TYR A 98 1.52 2.29 8.77
N VAL A 99 1.15 2.40 7.48
CA VAL A 99 -0.21 2.18 7.01
C VAL A 99 -0.24 0.82 6.34
N ALA A 100 -0.82 -0.16 7.04
CA ALA A 100 -1.01 -1.51 6.54
C ALA A 100 -2.03 -1.54 5.39
N GLN A 101 -2.08 -2.64 4.63
CA GLN A 101 -3.01 -2.83 3.50
C GLN A 101 -4.49 -3.00 3.93
N GLU A 102 -4.77 -3.36 5.19
CA GLU A 102 -6.13 -3.45 5.72
C GLU A 102 -6.19 -2.76 7.09
N ALA A 103 -7.11 -1.80 7.24
CA ALA A 103 -7.30 -1.08 8.49
C ALA A 103 -8.39 -1.76 9.33
N SER A 104 -7.99 -2.32 10.48
CA SER A 104 -8.90 -2.86 11.49
C SER A 104 -9.00 -1.90 12.65
N GLY A 105 -10.25 -1.55 12.99
CA GLY A 105 -10.55 -0.58 14.05
C GLY A 105 -11.93 0.00 13.81
N SER A 106 -12.75 -0.02 14.86
CA SER A 106 -14.06 0.63 14.89
C SER A 106 -14.11 1.39 16.21
N THR A 107 -14.11 2.71 16.14
CA THR A 107 -14.32 3.59 17.29
C THR A 107 -15.73 4.18 17.20
N GLU A 108 -16.24 4.69 18.32
CA GLU A 108 -17.49 5.46 18.32
C GLU A 108 -17.27 6.93 17.92
N ARG A 109 -16.01 7.37 17.80
CA ARG A 109 -15.61 8.73 17.45
C ARG A 109 -16.02 9.08 16.01
N THR A 110 -16.11 10.38 15.75
CA THR A 110 -16.24 10.87 14.38
C THR A 110 -14.93 10.71 13.61
N VAL A 111 -15.01 10.69 12.28
CA VAL A 111 -13.83 10.60 11.41
C VAL A 111 -12.83 11.73 11.67
N LEU A 112 -13.31 12.95 11.87
CA LEU A 112 -12.46 14.11 12.14
C LEU A 112 -11.77 14.01 13.51
N GLU A 113 -12.49 13.60 14.55
CA GLU A 113 -11.93 13.40 15.89
C GLU A 113 -10.88 12.29 15.91
N GLU A 114 -11.08 11.22 15.14
CA GLU A 114 -10.11 10.12 15.06
C GLU A 114 -8.77 10.62 14.47
N VAL A 115 -8.79 11.51 13.49
CA VAL A 115 -7.55 12.12 12.94
C VAL A 115 -6.91 13.08 13.93
N LEU A 116 -7.71 13.91 14.61
CA LEU A 116 -7.21 14.86 15.59
C LEU A 116 -6.58 14.17 16.81
N ALA A 117 -7.11 13.02 17.21
CA ALA A 117 -6.58 12.21 18.31
C ALA A 117 -5.16 11.65 18.05
N VAL A 118 -4.65 11.76 16.83
CA VAL A 118 -3.32 11.26 16.44
C VAL A 118 -2.22 12.25 16.81
N ASP A 119 -2.54 13.51 17.17
CA ASP A 119 -1.56 14.48 17.64
C ASP A 119 -1.04 14.11 19.05
N PRO A 120 0.18 13.57 19.18
CA PRO A 120 0.72 13.15 20.47
C PRO A 120 1.11 14.35 21.34
N GLN A 121 1.31 15.54 20.75
CA GLN A 121 1.67 16.74 21.50
C GLN A 121 0.43 17.33 22.17
N GLY A 122 -0.67 17.43 21.43
CA GLY A 122 -1.99 17.80 21.98
C GLY A 122 -2.43 16.82 23.08
N ALA A 123 -2.41 15.51 22.80
CA ALA A 123 -2.84 14.51 23.78
C ALA A 123 -1.97 14.45 25.05
N ALA A 124 -0.67 14.75 24.94
CA ALA A 124 0.22 14.82 26.10
C ALA A 124 -0.03 16.08 26.94
N LEU A 125 -0.27 17.22 26.30
CA LEU A 125 -0.68 18.47 26.96
C LEU A 125 -2.05 18.29 27.64
N ASP A 126 -3.04 17.74 26.94
CA ASP A 126 -4.37 17.46 27.48
C ASP A 126 -4.32 16.55 28.71
N ARG A 127 -3.47 15.51 28.68
CA ARG A 127 -3.28 14.62 29.81
C ARG A 127 -2.62 15.32 30.99
N GLN A 128 -1.60 16.15 30.74
CA GLN A 128 -0.95 16.93 31.80
C GLN A 128 -1.90 17.96 32.42
N ILE A 129 -2.72 18.63 31.61
CA ILE A 129 -3.77 19.54 32.08
C ILE A 129 -4.77 18.76 32.95
N ALA A 130 -5.30 17.64 32.45
CA ALA A 130 -6.26 16.82 33.20
C ALA A 130 -5.67 16.24 34.51
N ASP A 131 -4.42 15.79 34.49
CA ASP A 131 -3.73 15.27 35.69
C ASP A 131 -3.51 16.38 36.73
N LEU A 132 -3.22 17.63 36.31
CA LEU A 132 -3.08 18.79 37.19
C LEU A 132 -4.43 19.30 37.73
N GLU A 133 -5.47 19.33 36.89
CA GLU A 133 -6.84 19.68 37.30
C GLU A 133 -7.39 18.67 38.31
N ALA A 134 -7.22 17.36 38.06
CA ALA A 134 -7.62 16.31 38.99
C ALA A 134 -6.84 16.39 40.32
N ALA A 135 -5.58 16.82 40.28
CA ALA A 135 -4.79 17.04 41.48
C ALA A 135 -5.29 18.27 42.26
N LEU A 136 -5.63 19.38 41.59
CA LEU A 136 -6.24 20.55 42.23
C LEU A 136 -7.60 20.21 42.88
N ASP A 137 -8.44 19.44 42.19
CA ASP A 137 -9.73 18.97 42.71
C ASP A 137 -9.59 18.08 43.97
N SER A 138 -8.44 17.44 44.17
CA SER A 138 -8.19 16.60 45.34
C SER A 138 -8.07 17.42 46.64
N GLY A 139 -7.74 18.71 46.56
CA GLY A 139 -7.50 19.59 47.70
C GLY A 139 -6.33 19.18 48.62
N ASP A 140 -5.51 18.23 48.18
CA ASP A 140 -4.37 17.72 48.94
C ASP A 140 -3.05 18.30 48.40
N ALA A 141 -2.35 19.06 49.25
CA ALA A 141 -1.09 19.70 48.92
C ALA A 141 -0.01 18.71 48.44
N ALA A 142 0.00 17.47 48.98
CA ALA A 142 0.98 16.46 48.58
C ALA A 142 0.69 15.90 47.18
N THR A 143 -0.59 15.67 46.85
CA THR A 143 -1.02 15.22 45.53
C THR A 143 -0.81 16.29 44.45
N ILE A 144 -1.12 17.55 44.74
CA ILE A 144 -0.86 18.70 43.84
C ILE A 144 0.63 18.85 43.59
N ALA A 145 1.46 18.85 44.64
CA ALA A 145 2.90 18.97 44.50
C ALA A 145 3.53 17.80 43.72
N ALA A 146 2.99 16.58 43.85
CA ALA A 146 3.43 15.42 43.08
C ALA A 146 3.11 15.55 41.59
N ALA A 147 1.92 16.06 41.23
CA ALA A 147 1.52 16.29 39.85
C ALA A 147 2.40 17.37 39.19
N VAL A 148 2.62 18.50 39.87
CA VAL A 148 3.50 19.59 39.41
C VAL A 148 4.95 19.11 39.22
N ALA A 149 5.48 18.35 40.19
CA ALA A 149 6.84 17.82 40.10
C ALA A 149 6.98 16.80 38.96
N ALA A 150 5.98 15.95 38.73
CA ALA A 150 5.96 15.00 37.62
C ALA A 150 5.95 15.70 36.24
N ALA A 151 5.15 16.77 36.09
CA ALA A 151 5.11 17.56 34.86
C ALA A 151 6.45 18.28 34.60
N ASN A 152 7.07 18.88 35.62
CA ASN A 152 8.38 19.52 35.52
C ASN A 152 9.51 18.53 35.22
N ALA A 153 9.47 17.32 35.78
CA ALA A 153 10.41 16.25 35.45
C ALA A 153 10.31 15.83 33.98
N GLY A 154 9.09 15.73 33.45
CA GLY A 154 8.85 15.47 32.03
C GLY A 154 9.44 16.55 31.11
N ARG A 155 9.25 17.83 31.45
CA ARG A 155 9.80 18.97 30.68
C ARG A 155 11.33 19.00 30.71
N ALA A 156 11.92 18.83 31.89
CA ALA A 156 13.38 18.83 32.04
C ALA A 156 14.04 17.66 31.29
N ALA A 157 13.40 16.49 31.24
CA ALA A 157 13.85 15.36 30.43
C ALA A 157 13.83 15.69 28.92
N ALA A 158 12.74 16.27 28.43
CA ALA A 158 12.63 16.68 27.02
C ALA A 158 13.64 17.77 26.62
N GLU A 159 13.92 18.73 27.51
CA GLU A 159 14.94 19.76 27.30
C GLU A 159 16.35 19.16 27.24
N ALA A 160 16.65 18.19 28.12
CA ALA A 160 17.93 17.48 28.11
C ALA A 160 18.16 16.71 26.80
N ASP A 161 17.14 15.99 26.31
CA ASP A 161 17.20 15.27 25.04
C ASP A 161 17.45 16.23 23.85
N ALA A 162 16.80 17.40 23.86
CA ALA A 162 16.98 18.42 22.83
C ALA A 162 18.38 19.05 22.86
N ALA A 163 18.90 19.37 24.04
CA ALA A 163 20.23 19.92 24.23
C ALA A 163 21.33 18.92 23.82
N GLU A 164 21.16 17.64 24.12
CA GLU A 164 22.04 16.56 23.69
C GLU A 164 22.05 16.42 22.16
N ALA A 165 20.88 16.49 21.52
CA ALA A 165 20.78 16.48 20.06
C ALA A 165 21.50 17.67 19.40
N ILE A 166 21.49 18.85 20.02
CA ILE A 166 22.22 20.05 19.54
C ILE A 166 23.74 19.90 19.77
N ALA A 167 24.14 19.36 20.92
CA ALA A 167 25.54 19.10 21.30
C ALA A 167 26.24 18.14 20.33
N TYR A 168 25.49 17.17 19.84
CA TYR A 168 26.01 16.20 18.87
C TYR A 168 26.18 16.81 17.47
N LYS A 169 25.25 17.67 17.02
CA LYS A 169 25.25 18.23 15.64
C LYS A 169 26.33 19.30 15.39
N ARG A 170 27.00 19.83 16.42
CA ARG A 170 27.91 20.98 16.30
C ARG A 170 29.36 20.60 16.63
N SER A 171 30.32 21.06 15.82
CA SER A 171 31.76 20.84 16.03
C SER A 171 32.50 22.13 16.41
N GLY A 172 33.75 21.99 16.87
CA GLY A 172 34.60 23.12 17.28
C GLY A 172 34.12 23.83 18.55
N LEU A 173 34.41 25.12 18.68
CA LEU A 173 34.08 25.94 19.87
C LEU A 173 32.56 26.00 20.15
N ARG A 174 31.73 25.95 19.10
CA ARG A 174 30.26 25.88 19.20
C ARG A 174 29.77 24.51 19.69
N GLY A 175 30.50 23.43 19.35
CA GLY A 175 30.23 22.08 19.84
C GLY A 175 30.57 21.90 21.32
N LEU A 176 31.68 22.49 21.78
CA LEU A 176 32.07 22.43 23.19
C LEU A 176 31.02 23.10 24.10
N ARG A 177 30.54 24.29 23.73
CA ARG A 177 29.47 24.99 24.45
C ARG A 177 28.16 24.21 24.47
N ALA A 178 27.79 23.59 23.34
CA ALA A 178 26.58 22.79 23.26
C ALA A 178 26.66 21.52 24.13
N ARG A 179 27.84 20.89 24.26
CA ARG A 179 28.08 19.76 25.18
C ARG A 179 28.02 20.17 26.66
N GLN A 180 28.56 21.33 27.00
CA GLN A 180 28.42 21.88 28.35
C GLN A 180 26.96 22.12 28.70
N ALA A 181 26.20 22.74 27.78
CA ALA A 181 24.76 22.94 27.94
C ALA A 181 24.00 21.61 28.10
N ALA A 182 24.33 20.58 27.32
CA ALA A 182 23.70 19.26 27.44
C ALA A 182 23.95 18.58 28.80
N ILE A 183 25.17 18.69 29.34
CA ILE A 183 25.50 18.17 30.68
C ILE A 183 24.71 18.91 31.76
N GLU A 184 24.59 20.24 31.65
CA GLU A 184 23.82 21.06 32.58
C GLU A 184 22.32 20.71 32.54
N THR A 185 21.73 20.58 31.35
CA THR A 185 20.31 20.18 31.21
C THR A 185 20.08 18.75 31.68
N GLN A 186 21.01 17.84 31.45
CA GLN A 186 20.91 16.46 31.94
C GLN A 186 20.99 16.38 33.48
N ALA A 187 21.81 17.21 34.11
CA ALA A 187 21.85 17.34 35.57
C ALA A 187 20.53 17.89 36.12
N LYS A 188 19.95 18.91 35.47
CA LYS A 188 18.62 19.44 35.80
C LYS A 188 17.52 18.38 35.68
N ALA A 189 17.50 17.60 34.61
CA ALA A 189 16.54 16.52 34.41
C ALA A 189 16.60 15.46 35.53
N ARG A 190 17.80 15.07 35.95
CA ARG A 190 18.00 14.12 37.07
C ARG A 190 17.50 14.68 38.39
N ALA A 191 17.76 15.96 38.66
CA ALA A 191 17.28 16.63 39.87
C ALA A 191 15.73 16.74 39.89
N ALA A 192 15.13 17.07 38.74
CA ALA A 192 13.68 17.14 38.57
C ALA A 192 13.01 15.76 38.74
N ALA A 193 13.62 14.69 38.21
CA ALA A 193 13.12 13.32 38.40
C ALA A 193 13.20 12.87 39.87
N ALA A 194 14.28 13.23 40.58
CA ALA A 194 14.42 12.92 42.00
C ALA A 194 13.39 13.66 42.87
N THR A 195 13.09 14.92 42.55
CA THR A 195 12.05 15.70 43.23
C THR A 195 10.65 15.16 42.95
N ALA A 196 10.34 14.74 41.71
CA ALA A 196 9.10 14.08 41.38
C ALA A 196 8.91 12.74 42.14
N ALA A 197 9.96 11.93 42.22
CA ALA A 197 9.91 10.67 42.97
C ALA A 197 9.68 10.89 44.47
N ALA A 198 10.33 11.91 45.06
CA ALA A 198 10.14 12.28 46.45
C ALA A 198 8.73 12.83 46.73
N ALA A 199 8.19 13.66 45.84
CA ALA A 199 6.84 14.21 45.96
C ALA A 199 5.76 13.12 45.84
N ALA A 200 5.91 12.20 44.88
CA ALA A 200 5.02 11.04 44.73
C ALA A 200 5.05 10.12 45.97
N ALA A 201 6.23 9.89 46.56
CA ALA A 201 6.36 9.11 47.79
C ALA A 201 5.69 9.79 49.01
N ARG A 202 5.66 11.13 49.07
CA ARG A 202 4.96 11.89 50.10
C ARG A 202 3.44 11.83 49.90
N ALA A 203 2.94 12.00 48.68
CA ALA A 203 1.51 11.86 48.35
C ALA A 203 0.99 10.45 48.72
N ALA A 204 1.77 9.40 48.45
CA ALA A 204 1.41 8.03 48.81
C ALA A 204 1.36 7.78 50.34
N ARG A 205 2.09 8.56 51.15
CA ARG A 205 2.11 8.45 52.63
C ARG A 205 1.04 9.32 53.30
N GLY A 206 0.59 10.41 52.66
CA GLY A 206 -0.42 11.33 53.20
C GLY A 206 -1.84 10.77 53.26
N GLY A 207 -2.11 9.65 52.59
CA GLY A 207 -3.44 9.00 52.55
C GLY A 207 -3.83 8.18 53.79
N GLY A 208 -3.07 8.23 54.89
CA GLY A 208 -3.34 7.41 56.07
C GLY A 208 -2.92 8.08 57.38
N GLY A 209 -3.79 8.92 57.95
CA GLY A 209 -3.54 9.62 59.21
C GLY A 209 -4.75 9.70 60.13
N SER A 210 -5.10 8.58 60.79
CA SER A 210 -5.61 8.64 62.17
C SER A 210 -5.01 7.48 62.97
N ALA A 211 -3.73 7.59 63.33
CA ALA A 211 -3.13 6.73 64.34
C ALA A 211 -3.26 7.42 65.69
N SER A 212 -4.18 6.89 66.51
CA SER A 212 -4.26 7.14 67.94
C SER A 212 -2.97 6.70 68.63
N ASP A 213 -2.49 7.61 69.46
CA ASP A 213 -1.47 7.43 70.47
C ASP A 213 -1.85 6.28 71.42
N ASP A 214 -1.01 5.23 71.48
CA ASP A 214 -0.90 4.36 72.65
C ASP A 214 0.44 3.60 72.59
N GLY A 215 1.26 3.82 73.61
CA GLY A 215 2.60 3.28 73.72
C GLY A 215 2.65 1.80 74.10
N SER A 216 3.79 1.16 73.82
CA SER A 216 4.53 0.25 74.72
C SER A 216 5.61 -0.54 73.94
N GLY A 217 6.87 -0.33 74.32
CA GLY A 217 7.90 -1.35 74.58
C GLY A 217 8.38 -2.32 73.48
N GLY A 218 9.72 -2.36 73.30
CA GLY A 218 10.43 -3.58 72.89
C GLY A 218 11.52 -3.33 71.84
N GLY A 219 12.78 -3.34 72.26
CA GLY A 219 13.93 -3.14 71.37
C GLY A 219 14.34 -4.38 70.57
N SER A 220 15.14 -4.16 69.53
CA SER A 220 16.24 -5.04 69.11
C SER A 220 17.07 -4.35 68.04
N ASP A 221 18.38 -4.41 68.22
CA ASP A 221 19.43 -3.93 67.33
C ASP A 221 19.35 -4.51 65.92
N GLY A 222 19.75 -3.71 64.93
CA GLY A 222 19.83 -4.09 63.52
C GLY A 222 20.54 -3.03 62.69
N ASP A 223 21.86 -2.96 62.86
CA ASP A 223 22.82 -2.23 62.04
C ASP A 223 22.72 -2.66 60.56
N SER A 224 22.40 -1.72 59.65
CA SER A 224 22.98 -1.66 58.29
C SER A 224 22.50 -0.44 57.49
N SER A 225 23.48 0.25 56.89
CA SER A 225 23.38 1.23 55.80
C SER A 225 23.16 2.72 56.11
N GLU A 226 23.98 3.28 56.99
CA GLU A 226 24.31 4.71 56.97
C GLU A 226 25.25 5.04 55.78
N ALA A 227 24.71 5.28 54.58
CA ALA A 227 25.41 5.99 53.49
C ALA A 227 24.48 6.32 52.30
N GLY A 228 23.29 6.86 52.55
CA GLY A 228 22.37 7.23 51.47
C GLY A 228 21.35 8.35 51.77
N ASP A 229 21.10 8.68 53.04
CA ASP A 229 19.93 9.51 53.42
C ASP A 229 20.24 10.95 53.84
N GLU A 230 21.49 11.40 53.86
CA GLU A 230 21.85 12.73 54.40
C GLU A 230 21.67 13.91 53.42
N ALA A 231 20.93 13.75 52.31
CA ALA A 231 20.71 14.84 51.34
C ALA A 231 19.24 15.07 50.95
N SER A 232 18.26 14.51 51.68
CA SER A 232 16.83 14.70 51.40
C SER A 232 16.07 15.52 52.47
N GLU A 233 16.77 15.95 53.52
CA GLU A 233 16.20 16.71 54.63
C GLU A 233 16.60 18.19 54.50
N GLN A 234 15.86 19.01 53.73
CA GLN A 234 15.75 20.48 53.93
C GLN A 234 14.93 21.18 52.84
N LEU A 235 13.67 20.81 52.67
CA LEU A 235 12.63 21.76 52.29
C LEU A 235 11.31 21.34 52.98
N PRO A 236 10.64 22.25 53.70
CA PRO A 236 9.33 21.97 54.26
C PRO A 236 8.38 21.52 53.14
N PRO A 237 7.44 20.58 53.40
CA PRO A 237 6.42 20.27 52.41
C PRO A 237 5.71 21.57 52.00
N PRO A 238 5.48 21.79 50.69
CA PRO A 238 4.83 23.01 50.24
C PRO A 238 3.48 23.13 50.93
N THR A 239 3.14 24.35 51.33
CA THR A 239 1.79 24.63 51.83
C THR A 239 0.77 24.43 50.71
N LEU A 240 -0.50 24.25 51.06
CA LEU A 240 -1.56 24.09 50.07
C LEU A 240 -1.60 25.30 49.11
N GLU A 241 -1.47 26.51 49.65
CA GLU A 241 -1.43 27.76 48.85
C GLU A 241 -0.25 27.76 47.85
N GLU A 242 0.95 27.38 48.28
CA GLU A 242 2.14 27.32 47.40
C GLU A 242 2.01 26.22 46.33
N ALA A 243 1.40 25.08 46.67
CA ALA A 243 1.19 23.98 45.73
C ALA A 243 0.11 24.35 44.68
N GLU A 244 -0.97 24.99 45.12
CA GLU A 244 -2.02 25.51 44.24
C GLU A 244 -1.49 26.61 43.32
N GLU A 245 -0.71 27.57 43.83
CA GLU A 245 -0.12 28.64 43.02
C GLU A 245 0.80 28.09 41.92
N ALA A 246 1.68 27.15 42.26
CA ALA A 246 2.57 26.49 41.30
C ALA A 246 1.81 25.65 40.25
N ALA A 247 0.70 25.02 40.63
CA ALA A 247 -0.15 24.28 39.70
C ALA A 247 -0.91 25.21 38.74
N HIS A 248 -1.43 26.35 39.23
CA HIS A 248 -2.10 27.34 38.38
C HIS A 248 -1.12 28.04 37.42
N GLU A 249 0.10 28.35 37.85
CA GLU A 249 1.14 28.92 36.98
C GLU A 249 1.48 27.94 35.84
N LEU A 250 1.70 26.66 36.18
CA LEU A 250 1.98 25.62 35.19
C LEU A 250 0.79 25.35 34.27
N LEU A 251 -0.45 25.36 34.78
CA LEU A 251 -1.66 25.24 33.96
C LEU A 251 -1.78 26.39 32.98
N ASN A 252 -1.53 27.63 33.40
CA ASN A 252 -1.54 28.79 32.50
C ASN A 252 -0.50 28.64 31.38
N GLU A 253 0.73 28.21 31.70
CA GLU A 253 1.75 27.92 30.68
C GLU A 253 1.33 26.81 29.72
N LEU A 254 0.72 25.73 30.21
CA LEU A 254 0.23 24.63 29.39
C LEU A 254 -0.94 25.06 28.49
N TYR A 255 -1.85 25.89 29.00
CA TYR A 255 -2.92 26.49 28.24
C TYR A 255 -2.40 27.48 27.19
N GLU A 256 -1.36 28.26 27.48
CA GLU A 256 -0.67 29.10 26.49
C GLU A 256 0.03 28.27 25.41
N ALA A 257 0.72 27.19 25.79
CA ALA A 257 1.35 26.26 24.83
C ALA A 257 0.31 25.52 23.97
N GLN A 258 -0.84 25.18 24.53
CA GLN A 258 -1.98 24.62 23.81
C GLN A 258 -2.63 25.67 22.89
N ALA A 259 -2.66 26.95 23.30
CA ALA A 259 -3.18 28.05 22.49
C ALA A 259 -2.24 28.44 21.32
N GLU A 260 -0.92 28.28 21.47
CA GLU A 260 0.03 28.39 20.35
C GLU A 260 -0.18 27.28 19.30
N ALA A 261 -0.69 26.12 19.71
CA ALA A 261 -1.16 25.07 18.81
C ALA A 261 -2.61 25.36 18.39
N ASP A 262 -2.81 26.28 17.44
CA ASP A 262 -4.14 26.69 16.98
C ASP A 262 -5.05 25.47 16.66
N PRO A 263 -6.04 25.16 17.53
CA PRO A 263 -6.88 23.98 17.36
C PRO A 263 -7.78 24.12 16.13
N ASP A 264 -8.09 25.35 15.72
CA ASP A 264 -8.84 25.62 14.50
C ASP A 264 -7.96 25.39 13.26
N GLU A 265 -6.66 25.72 13.30
CA GLU A 265 -5.71 25.37 12.24
C GLU A 265 -5.52 23.85 12.14
N ALA A 266 -5.37 23.15 13.26
CA ALA A 266 -5.26 21.69 13.31
C ALA A 266 -6.53 21.03 12.74
N ARG A 267 -7.71 21.52 13.12
CA ARG A 267 -9.01 21.06 12.61
C ARG A 267 -9.16 21.33 11.12
N ALA A 268 -8.79 22.52 10.65
CA ALA A 268 -8.82 22.89 9.23
C ALA A 268 -7.86 22.01 8.40
N ARG A 269 -6.66 21.73 8.93
CA ARG A 269 -5.67 20.83 8.31
C ARG A 269 -6.20 19.40 8.22
N ALA A 270 -6.73 18.86 9.31
CA ALA A 270 -7.32 17.52 9.34
C ALA A 270 -8.49 17.40 8.33
N ALA A 271 -9.40 18.38 8.34
CA ALA A 271 -10.51 18.46 7.39
C ALA A 271 -10.04 18.55 5.93
N SER A 272 -8.97 19.31 5.65
CA SER A 272 -8.37 19.42 4.32
C SER A 272 -7.73 18.12 3.83
N ILE A 273 -7.03 17.39 4.70
CA ILE A 273 -6.45 16.07 4.36
C ILE A 273 -7.56 15.06 4.07
N LEU A 274 -8.58 15.02 4.93
CA LEU A 274 -9.75 14.16 4.76
C LEU A 274 -10.51 14.49 3.45
N ALA A 275 -10.73 15.77 3.16
CA ALA A 275 -11.36 16.19 1.91
C ALA A 275 -10.55 15.75 0.68
N GLY A 276 -9.22 15.86 0.73
CA GLY A 276 -8.32 15.40 -0.32
C GLY A 276 -8.39 13.89 -0.59
N LEU A 277 -8.63 13.09 0.44
CA LEU A 277 -8.85 11.65 0.33
C LEU A 277 -10.31 11.28 -0.01
N GLY A 278 -11.18 12.26 -0.22
CA GLY A 278 -12.57 12.09 -0.67
C GLY A 278 -13.62 12.03 0.44
N PHE A 279 -13.29 12.42 1.68
CA PHE A 279 -14.30 12.59 2.74
C PHE A 279 -14.99 13.95 2.61
N ASP A 280 -16.27 13.93 2.25
CA ASP A 280 -17.11 15.13 2.31
C ASP A 280 -17.39 15.56 3.76
N ALA A 281 -17.88 16.78 3.96
CA ALA A 281 -18.14 17.33 5.29
C ALA A 281 -19.11 16.47 6.12
N ALA A 282 -20.09 15.82 5.47
CA ALA A 282 -21.04 14.94 6.14
C ALA A 282 -20.36 13.67 6.68
N ARG A 283 -19.46 13.04 5.89
CA ARG A 283 -18.70 11.87 6.31
C ARG A 283 -17.64 12.20 7.35
N GLN A 284 -17.03 13.39 7.30
CA GLN A 284 -16.09 13.85 8.33
C GLN A 284 -16.75 13.91 9.71
N ALA A 285 -18.03 14.32 9.76
CA ALA A 285 -18.83 14.34 10.99
C ALA A 285 -19.48 12.99 11.34
N GLY A 286 -19.40 11.99 10.46
CA GLY A 286 -19.98 10.67 10.68
C GLY A 286 -19.10 9.78 11.57
N PRO A 287 -19.66 8.69 12.15
CA PRO A 287 -18.91 7.76 12.99
C PRO A 287 -17.99 6.85 12.17
N THR A 288 -16.81 6.51 12.71
CA THR A 288 -15.85 5.60 12.03
C THR A 288 -16.40 4.18 11.86
N ALA A 289 -17.29 3.74 12.76
CA ALA A 289 -17.95 2.44 12.69
C ALA A 289 -18.72 2.21 11.37
N ALA A 290 -19.32 3.27 10.79
CA ALA A 290 -20.09 3.20 9.55
C ALA A 290 -19.22 3.12 8.28
N LEU A 291 -17.91 3.32 8.41
CA LEU A 291 -16.98 3.25 7.29
C LEU A 291 -16.73 1.80 6.86
N SER A 292 -16.74 1.56 5.54
CA SER A 292 -16.27 0.29 4.99
C SER A 292 -14.74 0.16 5.12
N GLY A 293 -14.18 -1.04 4.94
CA GLY A 293 -12.73 -1.28 5.06
C GLY A 293 -11.88 -0.32 4.21
N GLY A 294 -12.30 -0.02 2.97
CA GLY A 294 -11.60 0.93 2.11
C GLY A 294 -11.66 2.38 2.62
N TRP A 295 -12.75 2.78 3.27
CA TRP A 295 -12.83 4.10 3.93
C TRP A 295 -12.01 4.16 5.22
N ARG A 296 -11.95 3.06 5.98
CA ARG A 296 -11.07 2.94 7.15
C ARG A 296 -9.60 3.03 6.77
N MET A 297 -9.23 2.47 5.61
CA MET A 297 -7.89 2.65 5.04
C MET A 297 -7.58 4.13 4.78
N ARG A 298 -8.50 4.84 4.13
CA ARG A 298 -8.34 6.28 3.87
C ARG A 298 -8.23 7.09 5.16
N LEU A 299 -8.96 6.70 6.19
CA LEU A 299 -8.86 7.31 7.52
C LEU A 299 -7.48 7.04 8.16
N ALA A 300 -6.97 5.81 8.12
CA ALA A 300 -5.64 5.48 8.61
C ALA A 300 -4.53 6.25 7.88
N LEU A 301 -4.69 6.42 6.56
CA LEU A 301 -3.81 7.26 5.76
C LEU A 301 -3.90 8.74 6.16
N ALA A 302 -5.11 9.27 6.38
CA ALA A 302 -5.33 10.65 6.84
C ALA A 302 -4.64 10.89 8.19
N ALA A 303 -4.84 9.97 9.14
CA ALA A 303 -4.18 9.97 10.45
C ALA A 303 -2.64 9.98 10.32
N ALA A 304 -2.08 9.09 9.49
CA ALA A 304 -0.63 9.01 9.29
C ALA A 304 -0.05 10.28 8.65
N LEU A 305 -0.77 10.92 7.71
CA LEU A 305 -0.37 12.18 7.11
C LEU A 305 -0.45 13.35 8.11
N PHE A 306 -1.48 13.36 8.95
CA PHE A 306 -1.67 14.37 9.98
C PHE A 306 -0.60 14.30 11.07
N ALA A 307 -0.15 13.10 11.44
CA ALA A 307 0.87 12.86 12.47
C ALA A 307 2.27 13.45 12.17
N ARG A 308 2.54 13.82 10.90
CA ARG A 308 3.86 14.30 10.42
C ARG A 308 5.04 13.42 10.90
N PRO A 309 5.08 12.12 10.53
CA PRO A 309 6.17 11.23 10.90
C PRO A 309 7.51 11.62 10.25
N ASP A 310 8.62 11.07 10.77
CA ASP A 310 9.94 11.21 10.15
C ASP A 310 10.17 10.15 9.07
N LEU A 311 9.55 8.97 9.25
CA LEU A 311 9.51 7.86 8.30
C LEU A 311 8.07 7.38 8.11
N LEU A 312 7.54 7.54 6.90
CA LEU A 312 6.23 7.04 6.50
C LEU A 312 6.40 5.79 5.64
N LEU A 313 5.74 4.70 6.04
CA LEU A 313 5.72 3.42 5.34
C LEU A 313 4.31 3.16 4.82
N LEU A 314 4.14 3.13 3.50
CA LEU A 314 2.84 2.92 2.85
C LEU A 314 2.84 1.59 2.10
N ASP A 315 1.91 0.70 2.45
CA ASP A 315 1.77 -0.62 1.81
C ASP A 315 0.53 -0.67 0.93
N GLU A 316 0.73 -0.60 -0.39
CA GLU A 316 -0.31 -0.58 -1.44
C GLU A 316 -1.43 0.45 -1.20
N PRO A 317 -1.11 1.74 -0.94
CA PRO A 317 -2.11 2.75 -0.58
C PRO A 317 -3.12 3.01 -1.71
N THR A 318 -2.76 2.73 -2.97
CA THR A 318 -3.57 3.01 -4.16
C THR A 318 -4.76 2.06 -4.35
N ASN A 319 -4.71 0.85 -3.79
CA ASN A 319 -5.75 -0.18 -4.03
C ASN A 319 -7.15 0.19 -3.50
N HIS A 320 -7.22 1.10 -2.54
CA HIS A 320 -8.48 1.57 -1.93
C HIS A 320 -8.80 3.04 -2.28
N LEU A 321 -7.98 3.64 -3.14
CA LEU A 321 -8.16 4.99 -3.63
C LEU A 321 -8.77 4.96 -5.01
N ASP A 322 -9.66 5.92 -5.26
CA ASP A 322 -10.04 6.23 -6.63
C ASP A 322 -8.97 7.08 -7.28
N LEU A 323 -9.11 7.31 -8.58
CA LEU A 323 -8.15 8.11 -9.36
C LEU A 323 -7.94 9.51 -8.78
N GLU A 324 -9.00 10.20 -8.32
CA GLU A 324 -8.87 11.57 -7.80
C GLU A 324 -8.13 11.57 -6.46
N ALA A 325 -8.45 10.66 -5.54
CA ALA A 325 -7.74 10.53 -4.26
C ALA A 325 -6.29 10.06 -4.43
N ALA A 326 -6.01 9.16 -5.39
CA ALA A 326 -4.64 8.72 -5.69
C ALA A 326 -3.78 9.85 -6.28
N LEU A 327 -4.34 10.65 -7.21
CA LEU A 327 -3.67 11.85 -7.75
C LEU A 327 -3.43 12.89 -6.67
N TRP A 328 -4.41 13.14 -5.80
CA TRP A 328 -4.26 14.05 -4.67
C TRP A 328 -3.16 13.58 -3.72
N LEU A 329 -3.16 12.30 -3.34
CA LEU A 329 -2.16 11.73 -2.45
C LEU A 329 -0.76 11.87 -3.05
N GLY A 330 -0.60 11.56 -4.34
CA GLY A 330 0.68 11.68 -5.03
C GLY A 330 1.20 13.13 -5.04
N ALA A 331 0.31 14.10 -5.28
CA ALA A 331 0.63 15.52 -5.22
C ALA A 331 0.93 16.00 -3.79
N HIS A 332 0.21 15.50 -2.78
CA HIS A 332 0.41 15.84 -1.38
C HIS A 332 1.76 15.34 -0.85
N LEU A 333 2.08 14.06 -1.09
CA LEU A 333 3.34 13.42 -0.70
C LEU A 333 4.57 14.03 -1.37
N SER A 334 4.39 14.57 -2.58
CA SER A 334 5.46 15.24 -3.35
C SER A 334 5.51 16.75 -3.11
N GLY A 335 4.53 17.28 -2.38
CA GLY A 335 4.36 18.70 -2.13
C GLY A 335 5.14 19.20 -0.91
N PRO A 336 5.07 20.51 -0.63
CA PRO A 336 5.80 21.14 0.47
C PRO A 336 5.33 20.66 1.85
N ALA A 337 4.09 20.17 1.97
CA ALA A 337 3.55 19.66 3.24
C ALA A 337 4.29 18.42 3.77
N CYS A 338 4.97 17.69 2.89
CA CYS A 338 5.76 16.50 3.22
C CYS A 338 7.26 16.72 2.97
N GLU A 339 7.73 17.98 2.94
CA GLU A 339 9.16 18.26 2.81
C GLU A 339 9.94 17.72 4.01
N GLY A 340 11.06 17.04 3.76
CA GLY A 340 11.86 16.39 4.81
C GLY A 340 11.34 15.03 5.30
N LEU A 341 10.16 14.59 4.86
CA LEU A 341 9.62 13.26 5.15
C LEU A 341 10.41 12.18 4.41
N THR A 342 10.89 11.15 5.12
CA THR A 342 11.39 9.93 4.50
C THR A 342 10.20 9.02 4.18
N LEU A 343 10.04 8.62 2.92
CA LEU A 343 8.90 7.81 2.48
C LEU A 343 9.38 6.51 1.86
N VAL A 344 8.79 5.39 2.27
CA VAL A 344 8.88 4.12 1.53
C VAL A 344 7.47 3.70 1.15
N VAL A 345 7.20 3.62 -0.16
CA VAL A 345 5.90 3.20 -0.67
C VAL A 345 6.03 1.93 -1.49
N VAL A 346 5.22 0.93 -1.15
CA VAL A 346 4.94 -0.23 -1.99
C VAL A 346 3.70 0.10 -2.80
N SER A 347 3.80 0.06 -4.12
CA SER A 347 2.64 0.17 -4.99
C SER A 347 2.86 -0.61 -6.28
N HIS A 348 1.75 -1.08 -6.86
CA HIS A 348 1.72 -1.67 -8.20
C HIS A 348 1.29 -0.65 -9.27
N ASP A 349 0.89 0.55 -8.86
CA ASP A 349 0.58 1.66 -9.75
C ASP A 349 1.86 2.37 -10.20
N ARG A 350 2.20 2.20 -11.47
CA ARG A 350 3.40 2.78 -12.09
C ARG A 350 3.34 4.32 -12.17
N ALA A 351 2.15 4.88 -12.42
CA ALA A 351 1.99 6.33 -12.52
C ALA A 351 2.16 6.97 -11.13
N PHE A 352 1.62 6.35 -10.10
CA PHE A 352 1.80 6.78 -8.71
C PHE A 352 3.26 6.68 -8.27
N LEU A 353 3.94 5.57 -8.56
CA LEU A 353 5.37 5.41 -8.27
C LEU A 353 6.21 6.48 -8.98
N ASP A 354 5.91 6.80 -10.24
CA ASP A 354 6.65 7.82 -10.97
C ASP A 354 6.40 9.24 -10.48
N ALA A 355 5.21 9.52 -9.95
CA ALA A 355 4.87 10.81 -9.38
C ALA A 355 5.56 11.05 -8.02
N VAL A 356 5.66 9.99 -7.19
CA VAL A 356 6.07 10.11 -5.79
C VAL A 356 7.54 9.72 -5.56
N ALA A 357 8.00 8.62 -6.16
CA ALA A 357 9.31 8.05 -5.86
C ALA A 357 10.45 8.76 -6.62
N GLN A 358 11.51 9.09 -5.88
CA GLN A 358 12.76 9.64 -6.42
C GLN A 358 13.82 8.56 -6.62
N ASP A 359 13.78 7.51 -5.80
CA ASP A 359 14.64 6.34 -5.88
C ASP A 359 13.78 5.07 -5.87
N THR A 360 14.27 4.01 -6.50
CA THR A 360 13.60 2.71 -6.57
C THR A 360 14.40 1.67 -5.77
N ILE A 361 13.73 0.98 -4.84
CA ILE A 361 14.27 -0.16 -4.09
C ILE A 361 13.74 -1.44 -4.73
N VAL A 362 14.63 -2.28 -5.22
CA VAL A 362 14.29 -3.58 -5.83
C VAL A 362 14.50 -4.68 -4.81
N PHE A 363 13.40 -5.31 -4.38
CA PHE A 363 13.42 -6.50 -3.54
C PHE A 363 13.44 -7.74 -4.44
N LYS A 364 14.63 -8.34 -4.56
CA LYS A 364 14.85 -9.55 -5.38
C LYS A 364 15.94 -10.43 -4.78
N ASP A 365 15.83 -11.74 -4.96
CA ASP A 365 16.83 -12.72 -4.52
C ASP A 365 17.21 -12.60 -3.03
N LYS A 366 16.20 -12.32 -2.18
CA LYS A 366 16.34 -12.10 -0.72
C LYS A 366 17.25 -10.93 -0.35
N GLN A 367 17.44 -9.99 -1.26
CA GLN A 367 18.30 -8.82 -1.14
C GLN A 367 17.53 -7.55 -1.52
N LEU A 368 18.02 -6.41 -1.03
CA LEU A 368 17.52 -5.09 -1.39
C LEU A 368 18.58 -4.36 -2.22
N ARG A 369 18.20 -3.91 -3.43
CA ARG A 369 19.07 -3.12 -4.31
C ARG A 369 18.49 -1.74 -4.54
N TYR A 370 19.31 -0.72 -4.37
CA TYR A 370 18.91 0.68 -4.53
C TYR A 370 19.27 1.20 -5.91
N TRP A 371 18.36 1.96 -6.49
CA TRP A 371 18.55 2.59 -7.78
C TRP A 371 18.05 4.04 -7.75
N THR A 372 18.82 4.96 -8.33
CA THR A 372 18.47 6.39 -8.33
C THR A 372 17.66 6.77 -9.55
N GLY A 373 16.47 7.30 -9.29
CA GLY A 373 15.46 7.70 -10.26
C GLY A 373 14.11 6.99 -10.00
N ASN A 374 13.09 7.49 -10.69
CA ASN A 374 11.73 6.96 -10.65
C ASN A 374 11.61 5.59 -11.37
N TYR A 375 10.41 5.01 -11.33
CA TYR A 375 10.16 3.67 -11.85
C TYR A 375 10.41 3.57 -13.36
N THR A 376 9.97 4.53 -14.16
CA THR A 376 10.20 4.53 -15.61
C THR A 376 11.68 4.57 -15.95
N ALA A 377 12.44 5.43 -15.28
CA ALA A 377 13.87 5.52 -15.49
C ALA A 377 14.59 4.22 -15.05
N PHE A 378 14.11 3.57 -14.00
CA PHE A 378 14.60 2.27 -13.55
C PHE A 378 14.39 1.18 -14.61
N VAL A 379 13.17 1.07 -15.17
CA VAL A 379 12.84 0.08 -16.22
C VAL A 379 13.73 0.29 -17.44
N ALA A 380 13.89 1.53 -17.91
CA ALA A 380 14.75 1.86 -19.03
C ALA A 380 16.23 1.50 -18.76
N ALA A 381 16.75 1.84 -17.58
CA ALA A 381 18.11 1.51 -17.17
C ALA A 381 18.33 -0.01 -17.08
N ARG A 382 17.35 -0.74 -16.54
CA ARG A 382 17.38 -2.22 -16.44
C ARG A 382 17.39 -2.87 -17.83
N ALA A 383 16.53 -2.41 -18.74
CA ALA A 383 16.47 -2.90 -20.11
C ALA A 383 17.79 -2.65 -20.87
N ALA A 384 18.34 -1.44 -20.77
CA ALA A 384 19.63 -1.09 -21.37
C ALA A 384 20.79 -1.93 -20.79
N ALA A 385 20.83 -2.12 -19.46
CA ALA A 385 21.83 -2.95 -18.80
C ALA A 385 21.73 -4.42 -19.25
N HIS A 386 20.52 -4.96 -19.39
CA HIS A 386 20.30 -6.31 -19.89
C HIS A 386 20.74 -6.45 -21.34
N ALA A 387 20.36 -5.53 -22.24
CA ALA A 387 20.80 -5.54 -23.63
C ALA A 387 22.34 -5.47 -23.77
N ALA A 388 22.99 -4.64 -22.96
CA ALA A 388 24.45 -4.54 -22.89
C ALA A 388 25.12 -5.82 -22.36
N LYS A 389 24.50 -6.55 -21.43
CA LYS A 389 25.00 -7.86 -20.96
C LYS A 389 24.76 -8.97 -22.01
N ALA A 390 23.59 -8.98 -22.64
CA ALA A 390 23.23 -9.95 -23.69
C ALA A 390 24.19 -9.87 -24.89
N THR A 391 24.50 -8.67 -25.36
CA THR A 391 25.48 -8.45 -26.44
C THR A 391 26.89 -8.92 -26.08
N LYS A 392 27.34 -8.68 -24.85
CA LYS A 392 28.63 -9.19 -24.34
C LYS A 392 28.67 -10.72 -24.33
N ILE A 393 27.59 -11.37 -23.92
CA ILE A 393 27.51 -12.83 -23.86
C ILE A 393 27.44 -13.43 -25.26
N ALA A 394 26.61 -12.89 -26.16
CA ALA A 394 26.58 -13.31 -27.55
C ALA A 394 27.97 -13.20 -28.20
N ALA A 395 28.72 -12.12 -27.90
CA ALA A 395 30.10 -11.97 -28.36
C ALA A 395 31.07 -13.01 -27.76
N LEU A 396 30.91 -13.35 -26.47
CA LEU A 396 31.70 -14.40 -25.82
C LEU A 396 31.36 -15.78 -26.38
N GLU A 397 30.08 -16.11 -26.57
CA GLU A 397 29.63 -17.37 -27.15
C GLU A 397 30.10 -17.53 -28.58
N LYS A 398 30.02 -16.47 -29.41
CA LYS A 398 30.55 -16.49 -30.77
C LYS A 398 32.07 -16.75 -30.80
N LYS A 399 32.82 -16.14 -29.88
CA LYS A 399 34.26 -16.39 -29.71
C LYS A 399 34.53 -17.83 -29.24
N LYS A 400 33.73 -18.34 -28.29
CA LYS A 400 33.85 -19.72 -27.78
C LYS A 400 33.63 -20.72 -28.90
N LYS A 401 32.53 -20.56 -29.65
CA LYS A 401 32.18 -21.39 -30.79
C LYS A 401 33.28 -21.38 -31.86
N HIS A 402 33.80 -20.20 -32.22
CA HIS A 402 34.90 -20.11 -33.19
C HIS A 402 36.16 -20.85 -32.75
N ILE A 403 36.52 -20.79 -31.45
CA ILE A 403 37.67 -21.52 -30.92
C ILE A 403 37.39 -23.02 -30.87
N GLU A 404 36.17 -23.43 -30.49
CA GLU A 404 35.74 -24.84 -30.52
C GLU A 404 35.80 -25.41 -31.93
N ASP A 405 35.28 -24.70 -32.93
CA ASP A 405 35.34 -25.09 -34.34
C ASP A 405 36.79 -25.22 -34.82
N SER A 406 37.68 -24.29 -34.44
CA SER A 406 39.11 -24.35 -34.75
C SER A 406 39.80 -25.56 -34.09
N ILE A 407 39.46 -25.87 -32.83
CA ILE A 407 39.97 -27.05 -32.12
C ILE A 407 39.46 -28.34 -32.77
N GLN A 408 38.19 -28.39 -33.18
CA GLN A 408 37.62 -29.53 -33.89
C GLN A 408 38.30 -29.74 -35.23
N GLU A 409 38.55 -28.67 -35.99
CA GLU A 409 39.25 -28.75 -37.26
C GLU A 409 40.70 -29.20 -37.09
N GLN A 410 41.42 -28.67 -36.09
CA GLN A 410 42.77 -29.13 -35.74
C GLN A 410 42.78 -30.60 -35.33
N ASN A 411 41.82 -31.04 -34.50
CA ASN A 411 41.70 -32.46 -34.11
C ASN A 411 41.41 -33.37 -35.32
N ARG A 412 40.55 -32.93 -36.25
CA ARG A 412 40.25 -33.66 -37.49
C ARG A 412 41.51 -33.82 -38.35
N LYS A 413 42.26 -32.73 -38.57
CA LYS A 413 43.51 -32.73 -39.34
C LYS A 413 44.59 -33.60 -38.66
N ALA A 414 44.75 -33.49 -37.34
CA ALA A 414 45.72 -34.27 -36.58
C ALA A 414 45.43 -35.78 -36.59
N ARG A 415 44.14 -36.18 -36.51
CA ARG A 415 43.72 -37.58 -36.64
C ARG A 415 43.96 -38.15 -38.04
N GLN A 416 43.74 -37.35 -39.09
CA GLN A 416 44.01 -37.75 -40.47
C GLN A 416 45.52 -37.87 -40.76
N ALA A 417 46.34 -37.02 -40.14
CA ALA A 417 47.79 -37.00 -40.34
C ALA A 417 48.59 -37.90 -39.38
N GLY A 418 47.96 -38.48 -38.35
CA GLY A 418 48.63 -39.31 -37.34
C GLY A 418 49.61 -38.57 -36.42
N ASP A 419 49.49 -37.24 -36.30
CA ASP A 419 50.43 -36.39 -35.55
C ASP A 419 50.00 -36.21 -34.08
N ASP A 420 50.52 -37.08 -33.20
CA ASP A 420 50.21 -37.12 -31.75
C ASP A 420 50.58 -35.80 -31.02
N LYS A 421 51.52 -35.02 -31.57
CA LYS A 421 51.92 -33.72 -31.00
C LYS A 421 50.81 -32.67 -31.18
N GLN A 422 50.13 -32.68 -32.34
CA GLN A 422 49.02 -31.76 -32.61
C GLN A 422 47.76 -32.12 -31.80
N LEU A 423 47.51 -33.41 -31.58
CA LEU A 423 46.43 -33.89 -30.69
C LEU A 423 46.61 -33.41 -29.24
N LYS A 424 47.83 -33.52 -28.69
CA LYS A 424 48.16 -32.98 -27.36
C LYS A 424 48.06 -31.46 -27.30
N GLN A 425 48.42 -30.76 -28.39
CA GLN A 425 48.30 -29.30 -28.47
C GLN A 425 46.84 -28.84 -28.50
N ALA A 426 45.97 -29.54 -29.23
CA ALA A 426 44.53 -29.27 -29.28
C ALA A 426 43.85 -29.56 -27.93
N ALA A 427 44.22 -30.64 -27.24
CA ALA A 427 43.74 -30.93 -25.88
C ALA A 427 44.18 -29.86 -24.86
N SER A 428 45.41 -29.37 -24.96
CA SER A 428 45.90 -28.25 -24.13
C SER A 428 45.15 -26.94 -24.40
N ARG A 429 44.83 -26.65 -25.67
CA ARG A 429 44.02 -25.49 -26.07
C ARG A 429 42.59 -25.60 -25.56
N ARG A 430 41.98 -26.79 -25.60
CA ARG A 430 40.64 -27.04 -25.06
C ARG A 430 40.59 -26.81 -23.54
N LYS A 431 41.56 -27.35 -22.80
CA LYS A 431 41.67 -27.12 -21.35
C LYS A 431 41.86 -25.64 -21.01
N LYS A 432 42.68 -24.90 -21.79
CA LYS A 432 42.84 -23.44 -21.63
C LYS A 432 41.55 -22.67 -21.96
N LEU A 433 40.76 -23.11 -22.92
CA LEU A 433 39.46 -22.53 -23.23
C LEU A 433 38.48 -22.76 -22.07
N GLU A 434 38.45 -23.96 -21.49
CA GLU A 434 37.58 -24.26 -20.35
C GLU A 434 37.99 -23.52 -19.06
N GLU A 435 39.28 -23.30 -18.84
CA GLU A 435 39.80 -22.68 -17.62
C GLU A 435 39.92 -21.14 -17.69
N ARG A 436 40.16 -20.56 -18.87
CA ARG A 436 40.50 -19.12 -19.02
C ARG A 436 39.45 -18.28 -19.72
N PHE A 437 38.31 -18.86 -20.12
CA PHE A 437 37.28 -18.14 -20.86
C PHE A 437 36.25 -17.55 -19.91
N GLY A 438 36.11 -16.22 -19.92
CA GLY A 438 35.33 -15.41 -18.98
C GLY A 438 35.75 -13.94 -19.07
N SER A 439 35.14 -13.05 -18.28
CA SER A 439 35.39 -11.60 -18.39
C SER A 439 36.85 -11.22 -18.08
N ASP A 440 37.44 -10.34 -18.90
CA ASP A 440 38.80 -9.80 -18.68
C ASP A 440 38.85 -8.79 -17.51
N LYS A 441 37.70 -8.35 -17.01
CA LYS A 441 37.53 -7.39 -15.91
C LYS A 441 36.65 -7.98 -14.81
N THR A 442 36.96 -7.67 -13.56
CA THR A 442 36.08 -7.90 -12.40
C THR A 442 34.91 -6.93 -12.39
N GLU A 443 33.91 -7.15 -11.53
CA GLU A 443 32.76 -6.24 -11.34
C GLU A 443 33.20 -4.79 -11.04
N ASN A 444 34.34 -4.63 -10.36
CA ASN A 444 34.92 -3.32 -10.02
C ASN A 444 35.77 -2.71 -11.16
N GLY A 445 35.68 -3.22 -12.39
CA GLY A 445 36.35 -2.67 -13.58
C GLY A 445 37.86 -2.91 -13.68
N ARG A 446 38.49 -3.51 -12.66
CA ARG A 446 39.92 -3.87 -12.67
C ARG A 446 40.18 -5.09 -13.54
N ARG A 447 41.35 -5.13 -14.19
CA ARG A 447 41.76 -6.25 -15.06
C ARG A 447 41.97 -7.50 -14.20
N PHE A 448 41.27 -8.60 -14.53
CA PHE A 448 41.37 -9.86 -13.80
C PHE A 448 42.75 -10.49 -14.06
N LYS A 449 43.58 -10.60 -13.01
CA LYS A 449 44.87 -11.28 -13.06
C LYS A 449 44.69 -12.70 -12.48
N LEU A 450 44.87 -13.74 -13.30
CA LEU A 450 45.00 -15.11 -12.80
C LEU A 450 46.30 -15.19 -11.99
N SER A 451 46.24 -15.45 -10.68
CA SER A 451 47.44 -15.78 -9.92
C SER A 451 47.82 -17.24 -10.18
N LYS A 452 49.12 -17.49 -10.41
CA LYS A 452 49.69 -18.85 -10.55
C LYS A 452 49.82 -19.56 -9.19
N HIS A 453 49.80 -18.80 -8.10
CA HIS A 453 49.87 -19.27 -6.72
C HIS A 453 48.55 -18.86 -6.03
N GLY A 454 47.74 -19.87 -5.68
CA GLY A 454 46.41 -19.68 -5.12
C GLY A 454 46.46 -19.26 -3.67
N TYR A 455 46.26 -17.97 -3.40
CA TYR A 455 45.85 -17.46 -2.08
C TYR A 455 44.41 -16.91 -2.06
N PHE A 456 43.76 -16.82 -3.23
CA PHE A 456 42.32 -16.57 -3.38
C PHE A 456 41.79 -17.54 -4.42
N GLY A 457 41.04 -18.56 -4.00
CA GLY A 457 40.68 -19.77 -4.75
C GLY A 457 39.82 -19.59 -6.01
N MET A 458 40.30 -18.88 -7.03
CA MET A 458 39.64 -18.79 -8.34
C MET A 458 40.59 -19.28 -9.46
N SER A 459 40.53 -20.57 -9.76
CA SER A 459 41.26 -21.20 -10.89
C SER A 459 40.63 -20.90 -12.27
N LYS A 460 39.43 -20.29 -12.26
CA LYS A 460 38.64 -19.93 -13.45
C LYS A 460 38.29 -18.46 -13.41
N ARG A 461 38.16 -17.83 -14.58
CA ARG A 461 37.56 -16.50 -14.66
C ARG A 461 36.09 -16.59 -14.21
N PRO A 462 35.57 -15.61 -13.46
CA PRO A 462 34.15 -15.58 -13.13
C PRO A 462 33.34 -15.52 -14.44
N PRO A 463 32.32 -16.36 -14.61
CA PRO A 463 31.42 -16.25 -15.75
C PRO A 463 30.70 -14.91 -15.70
N VAL A 464 30.41 -14.32 -16.86
CA VAL A 464 29.47 -13.20 -16.92
C VAL A 464 28.09 -13.79 -16.64
N VAL A 465 27.65 -13.75 -15.38
CA VAL A 465 26.33 -14.22 -14.98
C VAL A 465 25.32 -13.18 -15.45
N MET A 466 24.46 -13.57 -16.40
CA MET A 466 23.24 -12.81 -16.64
C MET A 466 22.41 -12.93 -15.39
N GLU A 467 22.00 -11.79 -14.86
CA GLU A 467 20.77 -11.80 -14.10
C GLU A 467 19.70 -12.30 -15.07
N GLN A 468 19.21 -13.52 -14.84
CA GLN A 468 18.15 -14.07 -15.66
C GLN A 468 16.99 -13.08 -15.56
N LEU A 469 16.61 -12.48 -16.70
CA LEU A 469 15.31 -11.82 -16.75
C LEU A 469 14.29 -12.90 -16.43
N GLU A 470 13.47 -12.59 -15.44
CA GLU A 470 12.36 -13.46 -15.10
C GLU A 470 11.48 -13.57 -16.35
N LYS A 471 11.04 -14.80 -16.65
CA LYS A 471 10.16 -15.01 -17.79
C LYS A 471 8.92 -14.15 -17.58
N PRO A 472 8.52 -13.34 -18.59
CA PRO A 472 7.30 -12.56 -18.49
C PRO A 472 6.11 -13.50 -18.23
N VAL A 473 5.15 -13.02 -17.45
CA VAL A 473 3.91 -13.77 -17.23
C VAL A 473 3.11 -13.72 -18.52
N GLU A 474 2.97 -14.85 -19.21
CA GLU A 474 2.21 -14.95 -20.46
C GLU A 474 0.79 -15.46 -20.20
N PHE A 475 -0.17 -14.54 -20.11
CA PHE A 475 -1.58 -14.89 -20.01
C PHE A 475 -2.10 -15.36 -21.37
N ARG A 476 -2.63 -16.58 -21.43
CA ARG A 476 -3.30 -17.10 -22.63
C ARG A 476 -4.81 -16.95 -22.48
N LEU A 477 -5.38 -15.94 -23.14
CA LEU A 477 -6.83 -15.77 -23.21
C LEU A 477 -7.39 -16.67 -24.32
N PRO A 478 -8.45 -17.46 -24.07
CA PRO A 478 -9.01 -18.33 -25.09
C PRO A 478 -9.87 -17.54 -26.06
N GLU A 479 -9.71 -17.80 -27.36
CA GLU A 479 -10.50 -17.13 -28.39
C GLU A 479 -11.99 -17.52 -28.28
N PRO A 480 -12.91 -16.54 -28.38
CA PRO A 480 -14.35 -16.80 -28.40
C PRO A 480 -14.75 -17.50 -29.68
N GLU A 481 -15.91 -18.15 -29.64
CA GLU A 481 -16.49 -18.71 -30.86
C GLU A 481 -16.89 -17.57 -31.83
N PRO A 482 -16.67 -17.73 -33.14
CA PRO A 482 -16.95 -16.67 -34.09
C PRO A 482 -18.45 -16.46 -34.27
N ILE A 483 -18.96 -15.30 -33.85
CA ILE A 483 -20.32 -14.85 -34.17
C ILE A 483 -20.32 -14.15 -35.52
N ARG A 484 -21.02 -14.71 -36.51
CA ARG A 484 -21.24 -14.09 -37.82
C ARG A 484 -22.31 -13.00 -37.73
N TYR A 485 -21.97 -11.86 -37.14
CA TYR A 485 -22.86 -10.71 -36.98
C TYR A 485 -22.06 -9.42 -37.14
N SER A 486 -22.60 -8.45 -37.89
CA SER A 486 -21.91 -7.19 -38.23
C SER A 486 -22.38 -5.98 -37.41
N GLY A 487 -23.37 -6.15 -36.53
CA GLY A 487 -23.89 -5.09 -35.67
C GLY A 487 -23.26 -5.09 -34.26
N PRO A 488 -23.70 -4.18 -33.38
CA PRO A 488 -23.28 -4.15 -31.99
C PRO A 488 -23.78 -5.39 -31.25
N LEU A 489 -22.89 -6.06 -30.50
CA LEU A 489 -23.22 -7.25 -29.73
C LEU A 489 -24.17 -6.95 -28.57
N LEU A 490 -24.03 -5.75 -28.01
CA LEU A 490 -24.81 -5.26 -26.89
C LEU A 490 -25.07 -3.75 -27.05
N GLN A 491 -26.29 -3.32 -26.80
CA GLN A 491 -26.69 -1.91 -26.81
C GLN A 491 -27.47 -1.57 -25.54
N LEU A 492 -27.08 -0.49 -24.86
CA LEU A 492 -27.86 0.14 -23.80
C LEU A 492 -28.46 1.42 -24.36
N ARG A 493 -29.78 1.61 -24.22
CA ARG A 493 -30.49 2.83 -24.63
C ARG A 493 -31.15 3.48 -23.41
N SER A 494 -30.66 4.64 -23.01
CA SER A 494 -31.21 5.44 -21.91
C SER A 494 -31.47 4.65 -20.62
N VAL A 495 -30.53 3.79 -20.24
CA VAL A 495 -30.68 2.91 -19.07
C VAL A 495 -30.43 3.67 -17.77
N SER A 496 -31.41 3.62 -16.87
CA SER A 496 -31.28 4.09 -15.48
C SER A 496 -31.21 2.90 -14.52
N PHE A 497 -30.55 3.10 -13.39
CA PHE A 497 -30.48 2.12 -12.31
C PHE A 497 -30.40 2.79 -10.95
N ARG A 498 -31.25 2.33 -10.02
CA ARG A 498 -31.30 2.73 -8.63
C ARG A 498 -31.25 1.50 -7.73
N TYR A 499 -30.40 1.53 -6.70
CA TYR A 499 -30.40 0.47 -5.68
C TYR A 499 -31.67 0.54 -4.83
N PRO A 500 -32.24 -0.60 -4.40
CA PRO A 500 -33.41 -0.61 -3.52
C PRO A 500 -33.15 0.22 -2.25
N GLY A 501 -34.03 1.17 -1.95
CA GLY A 501 -33.92 2.03 -0.76
C GLY A 501 -32.87 3.14 -0.83
N ALA A 502 -32.09 3.25 -1.93
CA ALA A 502 -31.15 4.36 -2.10
C ALA A 502 -31.92 5.66 -2.42
N PRO A 503 -31.48 6.83 -1.91
CA PRO A 503 -32.19 8.10 -2.14
C PRO A 503 -32.12 8.58 -3.59
N SER A 504 -31.04 8.25 -4.31
CA SER A 504 -30.82 8.71 -5.70
C SER A 504 -30.46 7.53 -6.62
N ALA A 505 -30.77 7.67 -7.91
CA ALA A 505 -30.32 6.72 -8.93
C ALA A 505 -28.79 6.72 -9.06
N ALA A 506 -28.19 5.53 -9.13
CA ALA A 506 -26.76 5.36 -9.32
C ALA A 506 -26.35 5.65 -10.78
N LEU A 507 -27.22 5.33 -11.74
CA LEU A 507 -27.05 5.62 -13.16
C LEU A 507 -28.37 6.17 -13.72
N ARG A 508 -28.29 7.14 -14.62
CA ARG A 508 -29.39 7.89 -15.22
C ARG A 508 -29.16 7.97 -16.73
N ALA A 509 -30.12 7.46 -17.50
CA ALA A 509 -30.16 7.57 -18.95
C ALA A 509 -28.84 7.23 -19.70
N VAL A 510 -28.13 6.19 -19.27
CA VAL A 510 -26.87 5.77 -19.88
C VAL A 510 -27.13 5.10 -21.23
N THR A 511 -26.44 5.57 -22.28
CA THR A 511 -26.48 5.00 -23.63
C THR A 511 -25.07 4.59 -24.04
N LEU A 512 -24.89 3.33 -24.44
CA LEU A 512 -23.57 2.77 -24.78
C LEU A 512 -23.74 1.55 -25.68
N ASP A 513 -22.88 1.45 -26.70
CA ASP A 513 -22.84 0.34 -27.65
C ASP A 513 -21.53 -0.43 -27.52
N VAL A 514 -21.60 -1.76 -27.58
CA VAL A 514 -20.43 -2.66 -27.54
C VAL A 514 -20.36 -3.44 -28.85
N PRO A 515 -19.57 -2.98 -29.84
CA PRO A 515 -19.32 -3.77 -31.05
C PRO A 515 -18.40 -4.97 -30.80
N MET A 516 -18.30 -5.87 -31.78
CA MET A 516 -17.31 -6.95 -31.77
C MET A 516 -15.90 -6.36 -31.71
N GLY A 517 -15.03 -6.92 -30.87
CA GLY A 517 -13.64 -6.45 -30.72
C GLY A 517 -13.50 -5.09 -30.05
N ALA A 518 -14.57 -4.53 -29.45
CA ALA A 518 -14.53 -3.24 -28.77
C ALA A 518 -13.45 -3.19 -27.68
N ARG A 519 -12.91 -1.99 -27.46
CA ARG A 519 -11.99 -1.66 -26.37
C ARG A 519 -12.56 -0.45 -25.63
N LEU A 520 -13.27 -0.72 -24.54
CA LEU A 520 -13.98 0.31 -23.78
C LEU A 520 -13.37 0.41 -22.38
N ALA A 521 -13.04 1.62 -21.93
CA ALA A 521 -12.63 1.86 -20.56
C ALA A 521 -13.63 2.75 -19.80
N LEU A 522 -13.89 2.42 -18.54
CA LEU A 522 -14.75 3.15 -17.62
C LEU A 522 -13.89 3.82 -16.55
N LEU A 523 -13.80 5.14 -16.56
CA LEU A 523 -13.09 5.95 -15.57
C LEU A 523 -14.09 6.72 -14.71
N GLY A 524 -13.76 7.01 -13.45
CA GLY A 524 -14.65 7.77 -12.56
C GLY A 524 -14.37 7.52 -11.09
N PRO A 525 -14.87 8.34 -10.16
CA PRO A 525 -14.63 8.18 -8.73
C PRO A 525 -15.24 6.89 -8.16
N ASN A 526 -14.87 6.54 -6.92
CA ASN A 526 -15.46 5.40 -6.23
C ASN A 526 -16.93 5.67 -5.92
N GLY A 527 -17.78 4.65 -6.11
CA GLY A 527 -19.22 4.80 -5.96
C GLY A 527 -19.93 5.53 -7.11
N ALA A 528 -19.23 5.91 -8.18
CA ALA A 528 -19.85 6.56 -9.35
C ALA A 528 -20.81 5.67 -10.16
N GLY A 529 -20.78 4.35 -9.93
CA GLY A 529 -21.61 3.38 -10.66
C GLY A 529 -20.87 2.56 -11.71
N LYS A 530 -19.52 2.55 -11.75
CA LYS A 530 -18.72 1.75 -12.70
C LYS A 530 -19.06 0.25 -12.64
N SER A 531 -18.94 -0.35 -11.45
CA SER A 531 -19.31 -1.75 -11.20
C SER A 531 -20.78 -2.03 -11.50
N THR A 532 -21.65 -1.07 -11.23
CA THR A 532 -23.09 -1.17 -11.56
C THR A 532 -23.32 -1.22 -13.07
N LEU A 533 -22.63 -0.39 -13.84
CA LEU A 533 -22.69 -0.41 -15.30
C LEU A 533 -22.18 -1.75 -15.86
N LEU A 534 -21.08 -2.29 -15.32
CA LEU A 534 -20.58 -3.63 -15.70
C LEU A 534 -21.60 -4.73 -15.39
N ARG A 535 -22.30 -4.67 -14.25
CA ARG A 535 -23.38 -5.62 -13.90
C ARG A 535 -24.58 -5.51 -14.84
N LEU A 536 -24.93 -4.31 -15.30
CA LEU A 536 -25.97 -4.10 -16.30
C LEU A 536 -25.56 -4.66 -17.67
N ILE A 537 -24.29 -4.48 -18.08
CA ILE A 537 -23.74 -5.07 -19.31
C ILE A 537 -23.80 -6.60 -19.21
N ALA A 538 -23.29 -7.18 -18.12
CA ALA A 538 -23.30 -8.62 -17.87
C ALA A 538 -24.69 -9.23 -17.65
N GLY A 539 -25.69 -8.41 -17.31
CA GLY A 539 -27.07 -8.86 -17.06
C GLY A 539 -27.33 -9.45 -15.69
N THR A 540 -26.40 -9.26 -14.74
CA THR A 540 -26.59 -9.62 -13.33
C THR A 540 -27.45 -8.59 -12.59
N ALA A 541 -27.54 -7.36 -13.09
CA ALA A 541 -28.48 -6.33 -12.66
C ALA A 541 -29.52 -6.04 -13.74
N ARG A 542 -30.74 -5.65 -13.33
CA ARG A 542 -31.82 -5.21 -14.23
C ARG A 542 -32.01 -3.69 -14.15
N PRO A 543 -32.30 -3.02 -15.28
CA PRO A 543 -32.57 -1.58 -15.29
C PRO A 543 -33.81 -1.24 -14.45
N THR A 544 -33.80 -0.06 -13.84
CA THR A 544 -34.95 0.47 -13.09
C THR A 544 -35.92 1.13 -14.09
N PRO A 545 -37.25 0.93 -13.96
CA PRO A 545 -38.22 1.63 -14.79
C PRO A 545 -38.16 3.16 -14.56
N ALA A 546 -38.37 3.95 -15.62
CA ALA A 546 -38.18 5.41 -15.62
C ALA A 546 -39.10 6.24 -14.69
N GLY A 547 -40.01 5.60 -13.93
CA GLY A 547 -40.90 6.28 -12.98
C GLY A 547 -40.30 6.56 -11.61
N ASP A 548 -39.18 5.93 -11.26
CA ASP A 548 -38.54 6.04 -9.93
C ASP A 548 -37.33 7.00 -9.91
N ASP A 549 -37.09 7.71 -11.02
CA ASP A 549 -35.95 8.61 -11.24
C ASP A 549 -36.22 10.08 -10.86
N ASP A 550 -37.46 10.42 -10.47
CA ASP A 550 -37.86 11.79 -10.16
C ASP A 550 -37.39 12.20 -8.75
N ASP A 551 -36.40 13.10 -8.69
CA ASP A 551 -35.91 13.73 -7.45
C ASP A 551 -36.90 14.83 -6.97
N GLY A 552 -38.18 14.48 -6.86
CA GLY A 552 -39.24 15.37 -6.40
C GLY A 552 -39.41 15.31 -4.89
N GLY A 553 -38.92 16.34 -4.18
CA GLY A 553 -39.30 16.57 -2.79
C GLY A 553 -40.82 16.73 -2.67
N GLY A 554 -41.46 15.79 -1.99
CA GLY A 554 -42.89 15.82 -1.73
C GLY A 554 -43.27 14.75 -0.72
N ALA A 555 -43.44 15.15 0.54
CA ALA A 555 -44.10 14.33 1.55
C ALA A 555 -45.52 13.96 1.08
N GLY A 556 -45.87 12.67 1.13
CA GLY A 556 -47.21 12.19 0.84
C GLY A 556 -47.33 10.70 1.08
N GLY A 557 -47.87 10.32 2.24
CA GLY A 557 -48.19 8.94 2.57
C GLY A 557 -49.29 8.36 1.68
N GLY A 558 -49.25 7.04 1.49
CA GLY A 558 -50.31 6.29 0.82
C GLY A 558 -49.93 4.82 0.71
N GLY A 559 -50.45 4.00 1.64
CA GLY A 559 -50.27 2.56 1.63
C GLY A 559 -50.92 1.89 0.42
N GLY A 560 -50.24 0.89 -0.13
CA GLY A 560 -50.74 0.04 -1.21
C GLY A 560 -49.92 -1.22 -1.33
N ALA A 561 -50.24 -2.22 -0.50
CA ALA A 561 -49.65 -3.56 -0.57
C ALA A 561 -50.04 -4.23 -1.90
N ALA A 562 -49.09 -4.36 -2.82
CA ALA A 562 -49.24 -5.23 -3.99
C ALA A 562 -48.77 -6.65 -3.65
N ARG A 563 -49.74 -7.58 -3.61
CA ARG A 563 -49.58 -9.01 -3.36
C ARG A 563 -48.55 -9.65 -4.30
N ALA A 564 -47.56 -10.31 -3.72
CA ALA A 564 -46.70 -11.27 -4.40
C ALA A 564 -47.51 -12.55 -4.73
N VAL A 565 -47.62 -12.87 -6.02
CA VAL A 565 -48.11 -14.19 -6.47
C VAL A 565 -46.95 -15.17 -6.40
N GLY A 566 -47.12 -16.23 -5.62
CA GLY A 566 -46.08 -17.21 -5.31
C GLY A 566 -45.66 -18.04 -6.52
N ALA A 567 -44.35 -18.07 -6.77
CA ALA A 567 -43.69 -19.13 -7.51
C ALA A 567 -42.95 -20.02 -6.49
N GLN A 568 -43.30 -21.30 -6.44
CA GLN A 568 -42.67 -22.30 -5.57
C GLN A 568 -41.16 -22.39 -5.87
N GLY A 569 -40.33 -22.15 -4.85
CA GLY A 569 -38.88 -22.27 -4.95
C GLY A 569 -38.41 -23.74 -4.98
N PRO A 570 -37.24 -24.04 -5.57
CA PRO A 570 -36.70 -25.39 -5.59
C PRO A 570 -36.30 -25.88 -4.19
N SER A 571 -36.33 -27.21 -4.01
CA SER A 571 -36.16 -27.89 -2.72
C SER A 571 -34.79 -27.66 -2.06
N LYS A 572 -34.75 -27.73 -0.72
CA LYS A 572 -33.57 -27.46 0.13
C LYS A 572 -32.32 -28.28 -0.18
N ARG A 573 -32.41 -29.39 -0.93
CA ARG A 573 -31.25 -30.17 -1.40
C ARG A 573 -30.62 -29.62 -2.69
N ALA A 574 -31.37 -28.93 -3.54
CA ALA A 574 -30.83 -28.21 -4.71
C ALA A 574 -30.19 -26.87 -4.34
N ALA A 575 -30.65 -26.24 -3.25
CA ALA A 575 -30.10 -24.99 -2.73
C ALA A 575 -28.71 -25.12 -2.09
N ALA A 576 -28.32 -26.33 -1.67
CA ALA A 576 -27.00 -26.59 -1.08
C ALA A 576 -25.90 -26.83 -2.12
N ALA A 577 -26.23 -27.41 -3.28
CA ALA A 577 -25.29 -27.60 -4.39
C ALA A 577 -25.04 -26.32 -5.21
N ALA A 578 -25.89 -25.29 -5.04
CA ALA A 578 -25.81 -24.00 -5.72
C ALA A 578 -25.00 -22.93 -4.95
N ARG A 579 -24.32 -23.28 -3.86
CA ARG A 579 -23.60 -22.34 -2.97
C ARG A 579 -22.11 -22.17 -3.25
N GLY A 580 -21.56 -22.77 -4.31
CA GLY A 580 -20.18 -22.54 -4.73
C GLY A 580 -20.13 -21.69 -6.00
N LEU A 581 -19.75 -20.41 -5.87
CA LEU A 581 -19.62 -19.39 -6.93
C LEU A 581 -20.92 -19.08 -7.69
N ALA A 582 -21.44 -17.87 -7.47
CA ALA A 582 -22.30 -17.19 -8.41
C ALA A 582 -21.51 -16.76 -9.67
N ILE A 583 -20.86 -17.71 -10.36
CA ILE A 583 -20.67 -17.61 -11.82
C ILE A 583 -22.00 -18.02 -12.45
N THR A 584 -23.05 -17.29 -12.08
CA THR A 584 -24.41 -17.48 -12.58
C THR A 584 -24.61 -16.50 -13.72
N ALA A 585 -24.34 -16.97 -14.94
CA ALA A 585 -25.36 -16.85 -15.96
C ALA A 585 -26.53 -17.76 -15.54
N ALA A 586 -27.26 -17.38 -14.49
CA ALA A 586 -28.57 -17.94 -14.23
C ALA A 586 -29.44 -17.44 -15.38
N ALA A 587 -29.62 -18.30 -16.39
CA ALA A 587 -30.54 -18.14 -17.51
C ALA A 587 -30.77 -16.66 -17.86
N VAL A 588 -29.80 -16.03 -18.56
CA VAL A 588 -30.10 -14.78 -19.26
C VAL A 588 -31.31 -15.12 -20.15
N PRO A 589 -32.48 -14.49 -19.96
CA PRO A 589 -33.63 -14.81 -20.79
C PRO A 589 -33.19 -14.63 -22.24
N THR A 590 -33.37 -15.68 -23.03
CA THR A 590 -33.18 -15.63 -24.47
C THR A 590 -33.92 -14.41 -25.01
N ALA A 591 -33.39 -13.83 -26.09
CA ALA A 591 -33.77 -12.57 -26.73
C ALA A 591 -35.25 -12.44 -27.18
N LYS A 592 -36.18 -13.17 -26.58
CA LYS A 592 -37.62 -13.16 -26.84
C LYS A 592 -38.47 -12.58 -25.69
N ALA A 593 -37.87 -12.15 -24.57
CA ALA A 593 -38.61 -11.63 -23.40
C ALA A 593 -38.40 -10.12 -23.10
N ALA A 594 -37.82 -9.34 -24.02
CA ALA A 594 -37.63 -7.89 -23.84
C ALA A 594 -38.20 -7.04 -24.99
N ALA A 595 -39.15 -7.58 -25.76
CA ALA A 595 -39.93 -6.83 -26.74
C ALA A 595 -41.37 -6.65 -26.24
N ALA A 596 -41.53 -5.87 -25.17
CA ALA A 596 -42.78 -5.22 -24.85
C ALA A 596 -42.46 -3.75 -24.54
N ALA A 597 -42.41 -2.95 -25.61
CA ALA A 597 -42.40 -1.51 -25.51
C ALA A 597 -43.73 -1.05 -24.92
N VAL A 598 -43.70 -0.58 -23.67
CA VAL A 598 -44.71 0.29 -23.10
C VAL A 598 -43.98 1.37 -22.30
N GLY A 599 -44.02 2.60 -22.80
CA GLY A 599 -43.76 3.86 -22.07
C GLY A 599 -42.49 3.96 -21.22
N GLY A 600 -41.42 4.52 -21.78
CA GLY A 600 -40.46 5.35 -21.04
C GLY A 600 -39.24 4.69 -20.36
N ALA A 601 -39.18 3.36 -20.17
CA ALA A 601 -38.00 2.72 -19.57
C ALA A 601 -36.88 2.45 -20.59
N GLY A 602 -35.61 2.68 -20.19
CA GLY A 602 -34.44 2.35 -21.02
C GLY A 602 -34.33 0.85 -21.33
N SER A 603 -33.79 0.51 -22.50
CA SER A 603 -33.67 -0.89 -22.98
C SER A 603 -32.22 -1.37 -23.02
N VAL A 604 -32.04 -2.68 -22.80
CA VAL A 604 -30.76 -3.38 -23.01
C VAL A 604 -30.98 -4.47 -24.04
N GLU A 605 -30.39 -4.30 -25.22
CA GLU A 605 -30.46 -5.26 -26.33
C GLU A 605 -29.17 -6.08 -26.39
N ARG A 606 -29.28 -7.40 -26.57
CA ARG A 606 -28.15 -8.33 -26.61
C ARG A 606 -28.32 -9.33 -27.74
N HIS A 607 -27.22 -9.70 -28.39
CA HIS A 607 -27.22 -10.82 -29.32
C HIS A 607 -27.54 -12.15 -28.61
N ALA A 608 -28.29 -13.05 -29.25
CA ALA A 608 -28.85 -14.25 -28.61
C ALA A 608 -27.79 -15.26 -28.14
N ASN A 609 -26.69 -15.39 -28.88
CA ASN A 609 -25.59 -16.30 -28.55
C ASN A 609 -24.42 -15.58 -27.86
N LEU A 610 -24.67 -14.38 -27.31
CA LEU A 610 -23.63 -13.60 -26.66
C LEU A 610 -23.26 -14.22 -25.31
N GLU A 611 -21.98 -14.52 -25.14
CA GLU A 611 -21.43 -14.91 -23.84
C GLU A 611 -20.63 -13.75 -23.25
N ILE A 612 -20.93 -13.41 -21.99
CA ILE A 612 -20.29 -12.30 -21.28
C ILE A 612 -19.59 -12.86 -20.05
N GLY A 613 -18.29 -12.60 -19.93
CA GLY A 613 -17.51 -12.89 -18.74
C GLY A 613 -17.45 -11.65 -17.85
N LEU A 614 -17.82 -11.77 -16.58
CA LEU A 614 -17.71 -10.69 -15.60
C LEU A 614 -16.68 -11.06 -14.52
N PHE A 615 -15.60 -10.31 -14.43
CA PHE A 615 -14.68 -10.32 -13.31
C PHE A 615 -14.96 -9.07 -12.47
N GLY A 616 -15.64 -9.25 -11.34
CA GLY A 616 -16.04 -8.18 -10.43
C GLY A 616 -15.15 -8.11 -9.19
N GLN A 617 -15.26 -6.99 -8.46
CA GLN A 617 -14.50 -6.76 -7.23
C GLN A 617 -14.65 -7.87 -6.17
N HIS A 618 -15.84 -8.46 -6.04
CA HIS A 618 -16.13 -9.53 -5.06
C HIS A 618 -15.95 -10.95 -5.61
N THR A 619 -15.56 -11.11 -6.89
CA THR A 619 -15.45 -12.44 -7.51
C THR A 619 -14.42 -13.33 -6.80
N VAL A 620 -13.38 -12.73 -6.20
CA VAL A 620 -12.35 -13.45 -5.44
C VAL A 620 -12.88 -13.92 -4.07
N GLU A 621 -13.75 -13.13 -3.44
CA GLU A 621 -14.35 -13.43 -2.13
C GLU A 621 -15.43 -14.51 -2.24
N GLU A 622 -16.09 -14.61 -3.39
CA GLU A 622 -17.12 -15.61 -3.69
C GLU A 622 -16.54 -17.00 -4.06
N LEU A 623 -15.20 -17.12 -4.19
CA LEU A 623 -14.54 -18.39 -4.49
C LEU A 623 -14.82 -19.43 -3.40
N ASP A 624 -15.12 -20.66 -3.82
CA ASP A 624 -15.20 -21.80 -2.90
C ASP A 624 -13.79 -22.20 -2.46
N LEU A 625 -13.42 -21.74 -1.25
CA LEU A 625 -12.06 -21.84 -0.74
C LEU A 625 -11.63 -23.28 -0.37
N GLU A 626 -12.57 -24.21 -0.24
CA GLU A 626 -12.28 -25.61 0.08
C GLU A 626 -11.92 -26.43 -1.17
N SER A 627 -12.48 -26.06 -2.32
CA SER A 627 -12.14 -26.68 -3.61
C SER A 627 -10.73 -26.32 -4.08
N ASN A 628 -10.13 -27.14 -4.95
CA ASN A 628 -8.92 -26.77 -5.67
C ASN A 628 -9.21 -26.23 -7.08
N ALA A 629 -8.24 -25.53 -7.67
CA ALA A 629 -8.44 -24.84 -8.95
C ALA A 629 -8.70 -25.81 -10.12
N LEU A 630 -8.10 -27.01 -10.10
CA LEU A 630 -8.25 -28.01 -11.14
C LEU A 630 -9.66 -28.62 -11.15
N GLU A 631 -10.16 -29.04 -9.99
CA GLU A 631 -11.53 -29.54 -9.81
C GLU A 631 -12.56 -28.48 -10.20
N ARG A 632 -12.31 -27.22 -9.82
CA ARG A 632 -13.17 -26.10 -10.20
C ARG A 632 -13.21 -25.93 -11.73
N ALA A 633 -12.06 -25.98 -12.39
CA ALA A 633 -11.97 -25.80 -13.84
C ALA A 633 -12.70 -26.91 -14.62
N THR A 634 -12.54 -28.18 -14.21
CA THR A 634 -13.24 -29.31 -14.82
C THR A 634 -14.73 -29.32 -14.49
N ALA A 635 -15.15 -28.79 -13.34
CA ALA A 635 -16.56 -28.61 -13.02
C ALA A 635 -17.24 -27.52 -13.87
N ILE A 636 -16.52 -26.44 -14.23
CA ILE A 636 -17.05 -25.37 -15.10
C ILE A 636 -17.22 -25.86 -16.54
N VAL A 637 -16.25 -26.62 -17.05
CA VAL A 637 -16.29 -27.21 -18.40
C VAL A 637 -16.08 -28.72 -18.28
N PRO A 638 -17.16 -29.52 -18.10
CA PRO A 638 -17.04 -30.97 -17.93
C PRO A 638 -16.39 -31.72 -19.09
N SER A 639 -16.42 -31.14 -20.29
CA SER A 639 -15.77 -31.69 -21.49
C SER A 639 -14.27 -31.39 -21.58
N LEU A 640 -13.72 -30.58 -20.67
CA LEU A 640 -12.31 -30.20 -20.68
C LEU A 640 -11.46 -31.33 -20.11
N ARG A 641 -10.44 -31.77 -20.87
CA ARG A 641 -9.49 -32.77 -20.38
C ARG A 641 -8.67 -32.16 -19.24
N GLU A 642 -8.35 -32.97 -18.24
CA GLU A 642 -7.59 -32.54 -17.07
C GLU A 642 -6.22 -31.93 -17.43
N GLN A 643 -5.52 -32.49 -18.43
CA GLN A 643 -4.25 -31.93 -18.90
C GLN A 643 -4.43 -30.54 -19.54
N ASP A 644 -5.47 -30.34 -20.33
CA ASP A 644 -5.75 -29.02 -20.94
C ASP A 644 -6.12 -27.99 -19.85
N ALA A 645 -6.85 -28.42 -18.81
CA ALA A 645 -7.15 -27.59 -17.65
C ALA A 645 -5.87 -27.20 -16.89
N ARG A 646 -4.94 -28.15 -16.68
CA ARG A 646 -3.63 -27.88 -16.07
C ARG A 646 -2.80 -26.92 -16.90
N ASP A 647 -2.77 -27.09 -18.22
CA ASP A 647 -2.01 -26.24 -19.12
C ASP A 647 -2.60 -24.81 -19.14
N PHE A 648 -3.94 -24.69 -19.12
CA PHE A 648 -4.63 -23.41 -19.02
C PHE A 648 -4.34 -22.71 -17.70
N LEU A 649 -4.54 -23.38 -16.55
CA LEU A 649 -4.18 -22.85 -15.22
C LEU A 649 -2.68 -22.49 -15.14
N GLY A 650 -1.82 -23.30 -15.75
CA GLY A 650 -0.39 -23.06 -15.87
C GLY A 650 -0.05 -21.74 -16.57
N SER A 651 -0.80 -21.37 -17.61
CA SER A 651 -0.62 -20.09 -18.31
C SER A 651 -0.94 -18.87 -17.43
N PHE A 652 -1.74 -19.02 -16.38
CA PHE A 652 -2.00 -17.98 -15.39
C PHE A 652 -1.05 -18.09 -14.17
N GLY A 653 -0.05 -18.95 -14.25
CA GLY A 653 0.91 -19.19 -13.17
C GLY A 653 0.36 -20.02 -12.01
N LEU A 654 -0.72 -20.79 -12.23
CA LEU A 654 -1.33 -21.73 -11.28
C LEU A 654 -1.02 -23.19 -11.66
N GLY A 655 0.20 -23.46 -12.13
CA GLY A 655 0.63 -24.80 -12.53
C GLY A 655 1.08 -25.70 -11.38
N GLY A 656 1.24 -27.00 -11.66
CA GLY A 656 1.81 -27.97 -10.73
C GLY A 656 1.00 -28.10 -9.45
N ARG A 657 1.67 -28.00 -8.28
CA ARG A 657 1.05 -28.14 -6.95
C ARG A 657 0.00 -27.05 -6.65
N LEU A 658 0.15 -25.86 -7.24
CA LEU A 658 -0.80 -24.75 -7.02
C LEU A 658 -2.18 -25.06 -7.59
N ALA A 659 -2.28 -25.87 -8.63
CA ALA A 659 -3.56 -26.26 -9.23
C ALA A 659 -4.36 -27.22 -8.33
N THR A 660 -3.66 -28.04 -7.54
CA THR A 660 -4.25 -29.16 -6.77
C THR A 660 -4.40 -28.86 -5.28
N GLN A 661 -3.86 -27.75 -4.78
CA GLN A 661 -4.05 -27.33 -3.40
C GLN A 661 -5.37 -26.54 -3.23
N PRO A 662 -5.97 -26.55 -2.03
CA PRO A 662 -7.19 -25.79 -1.77
C PRO A 662 -7.01 -24.29 -2.03
N LEU A 663 -8.04 -23.64 -2.56
CA LEU A 663 -7.99 -22.21 -2.89
C LEU A 663 -7.72 -21.33 -1.64
N ARG A 664 -8.07 -21.76 -0.42
CA ARG A 664 -7.74 -21.04 0.83
C ARG A 664 -6.24 -20.87 1.10
N THR A 665 -5.38 -21.73 0.53
CA THR A 665 -3.92 -21.64 0.74
C THR A 665 -3.22 -20.74 -0.26
N LEU A 666 -3.93 -20.30 -1.30
CA LEU A 666 -3.42 -19.40 -2.32
C LEU A 666 -3.37 -17.96 -1.80
N SER A 667 -2.34 -17.22 -2.20
CA SER A 667 -2.27 -15.77 -1.95
C SER A 667 -3.41 -15.03 -2.65
N GLY A 668 -3.72 -13.80 -2.21
CA GLY A 668 -4.76 -12.96 -2.85
C GLY A 668 -4.57 -12.84 -4.37
N GLY A 669 -3.34 -12.57 -4.84
CA GLY A 669 -3.03 -12.51 -6.26
C GLY A 669 -3.11 -13.86 -7.00
N GLN A 670 -2.88 -14.99 -6.32
CA GLN A 670 -3.12 -16.31 -6.90
C GLN A 670 -4.62 -16.62 -7.00
N ARG A 671 -5.42 -16.27 -5.99
CA ARG A 671 -6.88 -16.40 -6.00
C ARG A 671 -7.52 -15.50 -7.06
N SER A 672 -7.05 -14.26 -7.21
CA SER A 672 -7.47 -13.33 -8.27
C SER A 672 -7.24 -13.93 -9.67
N ARG A 673 -6.04 -14.48 -9.91
CA ARG A 673 -5.75 -15.19 -11.18
C ARG A 673 -6.62 -16.42 -11.39
N ALA A 674 -6.93 -17.18 -10.34
CA ALA A 674 -7.81 -18.35 -10.43
C ALA A 674 -9.24 -17.94 -10.79
N ALA A 675 -9.77 -16.90 -10.14
CA ALA A 675 -11.07 -16.31 -10.46
C ALA A 675 -11.13 -15.85 -11.94
N LEU A 676 -10.08 -15.17 -12.40
CA LEU A 676 -9.98 -14.75 -13.81
C LEU A 676 -9.94 -15.95 -14.77
N CYS A 677 -9.20 -17.02 -14.44
CA CYS A 677 -9.25 -18.27 -15.20
C CYS A 677 -10.68 -18.80 -15.33
N PHE A 678 -11.41 -18.86 -14.21
CA PHE A 678 -12.76 -19.44 -14.19
C PHE A 678 -13.75 -18.67 -15.07
N VAL A 679 -13.64 -17.34 -15.12
CA VAL A 679 -14.43 -16.50 -16.03
C VAL A 679 -14.06 -16.79 -17.49
N LEU A 680 -12.78 -16.96 -17.79
CA LEU A 680 -12.27 -17.15 -19.15
C LEU A 680 -12.46 -18.55 -19.71
N LEU A 681 -12.61 -19.58 -18.87
CA LEU A 681 -12.83 -20.97 -19.31
C LEU A 681 -14.04 -21.12 -20.23
N ARG A 682 -15.03 -20.23 -20.10
CA ARG A 682 -16.22 -20.18 -20.94
C ARG A 682 -16.02 -19.49 -22.30
N ARG A 683 -14.84 -18.96 -22.59
CA ARG A 683 -14.52 -18.28 -23.86
C ARG A 683 -15.50 -17.12 -24.18
N PRO A 684 -15.64 -16.13 -23.29
CA PRO A 684 -16.62 -15.07 -23.45
C PRO A 684 -16.38 -14.24 -24.72
N HIS A 685 -17.43 -13.68 -25.31
CA HIS A 685 -17.29 -12.76 -26.46
C HIS A 685 -17.07 -11.31 -25.99
N VAL A 686 -17.62 -10.97 -24.82
CA VAL A 686 -17.42 -9.69 -24.12
C VAL A 686 -16.85 -9.98 -22.74
N LEU A 687 -15.68 -9.43 -22.44
CA LEU A 687 -15.03 -9.54 -21.15
C LEU A 687 -15.15 -8.22 -20.38
N CYS A 688 -15.89 -8.26 -19.28
CA CYS A 688 -16.07 -7.14 -18.35
C CYS A 688 -15.14 -7.33 -17.15
N LEU A 689 -14.23 -6.38 -16.94
CA LEU A 689 -13.22 -6.43 -15.87
C LEU A 689 -13.38 -5.22 -14.96
N ASP A 690 -13.57 -5.45 -13.66
CA ASP A 690 -13.67 -4.43 -12.62
C ASP A 690 -12.44 -4.50 -11.72
N GLU A 691 -11.56 -3.50 -11.82
CA GLU A 691 -10.26 -3.42 -11.13
C GLU A 691 -9.43 -4.73 -11.20
N PRO A 692 -9.13 -5.25 -12.39
CA PRO A 692 -8.45 -6.54 -12.56
C PRO A 692 -6.98 -6.52 -12.10
N THR A 693 -6.38 -5.34 -11.94
CA THR A 693 -5.00 -5.16 -11.48
C THR A 693 -4.87 -5.32 -9.98
N ASN A 694 -5.98 -5.32 -9.24
CA ASN A 694 -5.97 -5.52 -7.79
C ASN A 694 -5.30 -6.86 -7.46
N HIS A 695 -4.25 -6.79 -6.62
CA HIS A 695 -3.45 -7.93 -6.17
C HIS A 695 -2.55 -8.59 -7.24
N LEU A 696 -2.42 -8.01 -8.43
CA LEU A 696 -1.43 -8.43 -9.43
C LEU A 696 -0.11 -7.66 -9.23
N ASP A 697 1.02 -8.33 -9.45
CA ASP A 697 2.30 -7.63 -9.50
C ASP A 697 2.51 -6.91 -10.84
N LEU A 698 3.57 -6.10 -10.92
CA LEU A 698 3.87 -5.31 -12.10
C LEU A 698 4.03 -6.18 -13.35
N ASP A 699 4.74 -7.30 -13.24
CA ASP A 699 4.98 -8.24 -14.34
C ASP A 699 3.68 -8.94 -14.79
N ALA A 700 2.83 -9.36 -13.84
CA ALA A 700 1.51 -9.92 -14.16
C ALA A 700 0.59 -8.88 -14.80
N THR A 701 0.67 -7.63 -14.37
CA THR A 701 -0.12 -6.52 -14.93
C THR A 701 0.27 -6.25 -16.39
N GLU A 702 1.57 -6.21 -16.71
CA GLU A 702 2.06 -6.11 -18.11
C GLU A 702 1.59 -7.30 -18.96
N GLY A 703 1.71 -8.51 -18.40
CA GLY A 703 1.29 -9.73 -19.06
C GLY A 703 -0.20 -9.72 -19.40
N LEU A 704 -1.03 -9.29 -18.45
CA LEU A 704 -2.47 -9.20 -18.62
C LEU A 704 -2.84 -8.10 -19.62
N ALA A 705 -2.20 -6.93 -19.55
CA ALA A 705 -2.45 -5.84 -20.50
C ALA A 705 -2.17 -6.28 -21.94
N ARG A 706 -1.03 -6.95 -22.17
CA ARG A 706 -0.66 -7.51 -23.48
C ARG A 706 -1.69 -8.53 -23.97
N ALA A 707 -2.13 -9.42 -23.09
CA ALA A 707 -3.11 -10.44 -23.44
C ALA A 707 -4.48 -9.82 -23.79
N LEU A 708 -4.98 -8.88 -22.97
CA LEU A 708 -6.24 -8.18 -23.22
C LEU A 708 -6.20 -7.36 -24.51
N ARG A 709 -5.07 -6.74 -24.82
CA ARG A 709 -4.88 -6.04 -26.10
C ARG A 709 -5.01 -6.99 -27.28
N ALA A 710 -4.38 -8.17 -27.20
CA ALA A 710 -4.42 -9.21 -28.25
C ALA A 710 -5.74 -9.99 -28.31
N TYR A 711 -6.64 -9.82 -27.34
CA TYR A 711 -7.86 -10.59 -27.24
C TYR A 711 -8.85 -10.31 -28.38
N PRO A 712 -9.28 -11.28 -29.19
CA PRO A 712 -10.19 -11.00 -30.31
C PRO A 712 -11.61 -10.57 -29.90
N GLY A 713 -12.04 -10.90 -28.68
CA GLY A 713 -13.34 -10.46 -28.14
C GLY A 713 -13.37 -8.98 -27.76
N ALA A 714 -14.54 -8.50 -27.37
CA ALA A 714 -14.70 -7.15 -26.82
C ALA A 714 -14.23 -7.11 -25.34
N VAL A 715 -13.60 -6.03 -24.92
CA VAL A 715 -13.15 -5.80 -23.55
C VAL A 715 -13.76 -4.51 -23.02
N VAL A 716 -14.42 -4.60 -21.86
CA VAL A 716 -14.94 -3.46 -21.09
C VAL A 716 -14.22 -3.44 -19.75
N LEU A 717 -13.37 -2.44 -19.54
CA LEU A 717 -12.47 -2.35 -18.40
C LEU A 717 -12.84 -1.17 -17.51
N ALA A 718 -13.18 -1.41 -16.24
CA ALA A 718 -13.16 -0.39 -15.21
C ALA A 718 -11.83 -0.50 -14.44
N SER A 719 -11.02 0.55 -14.47
CA SER A 719 -9.80 0.60 -13.66
C SER A 719 -9.41 2.03 -13.29
N HIS A 720 -8.74 2.16 -12.15
CA HIS A 720 -8.06 3.39 -11.74
C HIS A 720 -6.62 3.52 -12.25
N ASP A 721 -6.00 2.43 -12.72
CA ASP A 721 -4.65 2.48 -13.28
C ASP A 721 -4.70 2.99 -14.72
N VAL A 722 -4.37 4.28 -14.89
CA VAL A 722 -4.41 4.95 -16.19
C VAL A 722 -3.43 4.38 -17.20
N ARG A 723 -2.26 3.90 -16.75
CA ARG A 723 -1.27 3.30 -17.67
C ARG A 723 -1.74 1.93 -18.14
N PHE A 724 -2.27 1.11 -17.24
CA PHE A 724 -2.87 -0.17 -17.61
C PHE A 724 -4.01 0.03 -18.61
N VAL A 725 -4.88 1.02 -18.40
CA VAL A 725 -5.94 1.37 -19.36
C VAL A 725 -5.34 1.76 -20.72
N ASP A 726 -4.37 2.67 -20.76
CA ASP A 726 -3.75 3.10 -22.02
C ASP A 726 -3.01 1.96 -22.74
N GLU A 727 -2.39 1.04 -22.02
CA GLU A 727 -1.74 -0.16 -22.57
C GLU A 727 -2.76 -1.13 -23.20
N VAL A 728 -3.90 -1.36 -22.54
CA VAL A 728 -4.98 -2.24 -23.05
C VAL A 728 -5.66 -1.61 -24.27
N LEU A 729 -5.90 -0.30 -24.23
CA LEU A 729 -6.53 0.43 -25.33
C LEU A 729 -5.57 0.71 -26.50
N GLY A 730 -4.26 0.68 -26.26
CA GLY A 730 -3.24 1.06 -27.24
C GLY A 730 -3.17 2.56 -27.50
N THR A 731 -3.57 3.38 -26.53
CA THR A 731 -3.60 4.85 -26.59
C THR A 731 -2.36 5.53 -26.02
N GLY A 732 -1.44 4.78 -25.40
CA GLY A 732 -0.20 5.30 -24.80
C GLY A 732 1.05 5.22 -25.70
N ASP A 733 2.06 6.02 -25.36
CA ASP A 733 3.40 6.04 -25.96
C ASP A 733 4.23 4.82 -25.49
N ASP A 734 3.90 3.60 -25.91
CA ASP A 734 4.76 2.43 -25.68
C ASP A 734 5.76 2.26 -26.84
N PRO A 735 7.08 2.46 -26.61
CA PRO A 735 8.10 2.33 -27.65
C PRO A 735 8.34 0.88 -28.12
N VAL A 736 7.77 -0.14 -27.46
CA VAL A 736 8.04 -1.55 -27.75
C VAL A 736 6.93 -2.22 -28.58
N THR A 737 5.68 -1.74 -28.50
CA THR A 737 4.53 -2.42 -29.11
C THR A 737 3.82 -1.56 -30.15
N GLY A 738 4.41 -1.51 -31.35
CA GLY A 738 3.84 -0.90 -32.54
C GLY A 738 2.37 -1.28 -32.76
N GLY A 739 1.56 -0.26 -33.03
CA GLY A 739 0.10 -0.32 -33.10
C GLY A 739 -0.44 -1.37 -34.05
N VAL A 740 -1.06 -2.41 -33.50
CA VAL A 740 -2.03 -3.24 -34.21
C VAL A 740 -3.29 -3.29 -33.37
N THR A 741 -4.11 -2.25 -33.43
CA THR A 741 -5.53 -2.35 -33.08
C THR A 741 -6.26 -2.78 -34.35
N GLY A 742 -6.97 -3.90 -34.30
CA GLY A 742 -7.69 -4.47 -35.44
C GLY A 742 -8.91 -3.63 -35.86
N GLY A 743 -8.67 -2.42 -36.39
CA GLY A 743 -9.67 -1.56 -37.02
C GLY A 743 -10.73 -0.92 -36.10
N VAL A 744 -10.80 -1.30 -34.82
CA VAL A 744 -11.77 -0.72 -33.85
C VAL A 744 -11.09 0.36 -33.02
N THR A 745 -11.66 1.56 -33.02
CA THR A 745 -11.18 2.70 -32.22
C THR A 745 -11.49 2.47 -30.74
N PRO A 746 -10.50 2.58 -29.84
CA PRO A 746 -10.74 2.50 -28.40
C PRO A 746 -11.61 3.67 -27.94
N GLU A 747 -12.46 3.43 -26.93
CA GLU A 747 -13.31 4.47 -26.34
C GLU A 747 -13.15 4.51 -24.81
N ILE A 748 -13.14 5.73 -24.27
CA ILE A 748 -13.10 5.97 -22.82
C ILE A 748 -14.41 6.63 -22.42
N TYR A 749 -15.06 6.12 -21.39
CA TYR A 749 -16.26 6.70 -20.79
C TYR A 749 -15.97 7.13 -19.35
N VAL A 750 -16.31 8.37 -19.04
CA VAL A 750 -16.24 8.92 -17.69
C VAL A 750 -17.60 8.76 -17.02
N VAL A 751 -17.65 7.93 -15.99
CA VAL A 751 -18.82 7.65 -15.16
C VAL A 751 -18.81 8.60 -13.96
N GLY A 752 -19.85 9.40 -13.81
CA GLY A 752 -19.97 10.36 -12.70
C GLY A 752 -21.20 11.25 -12.82
N GLY A 753 -21.66 11.80 -11.69
CA GLY A 753 -22.87 12.64 -11.65
C GLY A 753 -24.13 11.91 -12.12
N GLY A 754 -24.18 10.58 -11.93
CA GLY A 754 -25.27 9.72 -12.37
C GLY A 754 -25.24 9.36 -13.86
N GLY A 755 -24.28 9.81 -14.67
CA GLY A 755 -24.23 9.49 -16.10
C GLY A 755 -22.89 8.88 -16.54
N ALA A 756 -22.83 8.42 -17.80
CA ALA A 756 -21.59 8.04 -18.47
C ALA A 756 -21.41 8.90 -19.72
N LYS A 757 -20.29 9.63 -19.82
CA LYS A 757 -19.98 10.51 -20.95
C LYS A 757 -18.71 10.06 -21.66
N LYS A 758 -18.74 9.99 -22.99
CA LYS A 758 -17.56 9.65 -23.80
C LYS A 758 -16.49 10.76 -23.67
N TRP A 759 -15.26 10.35 -23.40
CA TRP A 759 -14.07 11.21 -23.36
C TRP A 759 -13.38 11.17 -24.72
N THR A 760 -13.07 12.35 -25.27
CA THR A 760 -12.54 12.49 -26.64
C THR A 760 -11.23 13.29 -26.72
N LYS A 761 -10.68 13.71 -25.58
CA LYS A 761 -9.51 14.60 -25.52
C LYS A 761 -8.19 13.85 -25.33
N GLY A 762 -8.14 12.58 -25.75
CA GLY A 762 -6.98 11.70 -25.59
C GLY A 762 -7.26 10.42 -24.78
N GLY A 763 -6.21 9.74 -24.37
CA GLY A 763 -6.18 8.56 -23.51
C GLY A 763 -6.45 8.84 -22.02
N ALA A 764 -6.26 7.81 -21.20
CA ALA A 764 -6.53 7.85 -19.77
C ALA A 764 -5.50 8.71 -19.00
N ALA A 765 -4.23 8.72 -19.42
CA ALA A 765 -3.21 9.59 -18.86
C ALA A 765 -3.56 11.09 -19.02
N GLU A 766 -4.05 11.51 -20.19
CA GLU A 766 -4.45 12.90 -20.44
C GLU A 766 -5.70 13.29 -19.64
N TYR A 767 -6.61 12.34 -19.42
CA TYR A 767 -7.73 12.52 -18.49
C TYR A 767 -7.25 12.77 -17.05
N ALA A 768 -6.32 11.96 -16.55
CA ALA A 768 -5.75 12.15 -15.21
C ALA A 768 -5.00 13.48 -15.08
N ALA A 769 -4.20 13.87 -16.08
CA ALA A 769 -3.51 15.15 -16.09
C ALA A 769 -4.49 16.34 -16.03
N THR A 770 -5.55 16.30 -16.86
CA THR A 770 -6.59 17.34 -16.86
C THR A 770 -7.29 17.44 -15.49
N ARG A 771 -7.49 16.30 -14.81
CA ARG A 771 -8.09 16.26 -13.47
C ARG A 771 -7.16 16.85 -12.42
N LEU A 772 -5.89 16.48 -12.45
CA LEU A 772 -4.88 17.01 -11.54
C LEU A 772 -4.78 18.54 -11.66
N GLU A 773 -4.72 19.07 -12.89
CA GLU A 773 -4.69 20.52 -13.12
C GLU A 773 -5.94 21.22 -12.56
N LYS A 774 -7.13 20.63 -12.76
CA LYS A 774 -8.38 21.18 -12.23
C LYS A 774 -8.37 21.19 -10.70
N MET A 775 -7.86 20.15 -10.06
CA MET A 775 -7.75 20.05 -8.60
C MET A 775 -6.77 21.10 -8.05
N GLN A 776 -5.62 21.28 -8.70
CA GLN A 776 -4.64 22.30 -8.33
C GLN A 776 -5.21 23.72 -8.48
N ARG A 777 -5.96 24.01 -9.54
CA ARG A 777 -6.65 25.30 -9.70
C ARG A 777 -7.72 25.53 -8.64
N ALA A 778 -8.49 24.50 -8.28
CA ALA A 778 -9.49 24.60 -7.23
C ALA A 778 -8.85 24.87 -5.86
N ALA A 779 -7.73 24.21 -5.55
CA ALA A 779 -6.95 24.47 -4.33
C ALA A 779 -6.39 25.90 -4.29
N ALA A 780 -5.87 26.40 -5.42
CA ALA A 780 -5.38 27.78 -5.52
C ALA A 780 -6.50 28.83 -5.38
N ALA A 781 -7.71 28.55 -5.88
CA ALA A 781 -8.86 29.44 -5.75
C ALA A 781 -9.48 29.42 -4.34
N GLY A 782 -9.43 28.28 -3.64
CA GLY A 782 -9.92 28.13 -2.27
C GLY A 782 -9.00 28.72 -1.19
N GLY A 783 -7.69 28.86 -1.47
CA GLY A 783 -6.70 29.42 -0.54
C GLY A 783 -6.71 30.95 -0.40
N GLY A 784 -7.54 31.67 -1.16
CA GLY A 784 -7.63 33.14 -1.12
C GLY A 784 -8.82 33.70 -0.32
N GLY A 785 -9.57 32.86 0.39
CA GLY A 785 -10.87 33.20 0.97
C GLY A 785 -10.91 33.28 2.50
N SER A 786 -9.94 33.92 3.14
CA SER A 786 -10.01 34.28 4.56
C SER A 786 -9.12 35.50 4.82
N GLY A 787 -9.70 36.70 4.70
CA GLY A 787 -8.99 37.96 4.91
C GLY A 787 -9.43 39.06 3.95
N GLY A 788 -10.60 39.66 4.20
CA GLY A 788 -11.06 40.78 3.38
C GLY A 788 -12.51 41.20 3.61
N GLY A 789 -13.01 41.12 4.84
CA GLY A 789 -14.25 41.78 5.20
C GLY A 789 -14.01 43.28 5.41
N GLY A 790 -14.55 44.11 4.52
CA GLY A 790 -14.89 45.50 4.83
C GLY A 790 -14.07 46.58 4.13
N ALA A 791 -14.55 47.03 2.96
CA ALA A 791 -14.65 48.45 2.64
C ALA A 791 -15.57 48.63 1.42
N ARG A 792 -16.86 48.83 1.70
CA ARG A 792 -17.74 49.56 0.79
C ARG A 792 -17.13 50.96 0.58
N ARG A 793 -16.89 51.36 -0.66
CA ARG A 793 -16.91 52.77 -1.04
C ARG A 793 -17.93 52.93 -2.16
N GLY A 794 -19.03 53.58 -1.81
CA GLY A 794 -19.80 54.36 -2.76
C GLY A 794 -19.03 55.64 -3.09
N GLY A 795 -19.21 56.12 -4.31
CA GLY A 795 -18.50 57.24 -4.92
C GLY A 795 -18.36 56.97 -6.40
#